data_AF-A0A850KV15-F1
#
_entry.id   AF-A0A850KV15-F1
#
_cell.length_a   1.000
_cell.length_b   1.000
_cell.length_c   1.000
_cell.angle_alpha   90.00
_cell.angle_beta   90.00
_cell.angle_gamma   90.00
#
_symmetry.space_group_name_H-M   'P 1'
#
loop_
_entity.id
_entity.type
_entity.pdbx_description
1 polymer ?
#
loop_
_entity_poly.entity_id
_entity_poly.type
_entity_poly.pdbx_seq_one_letter_code
_entity_poly.pdbx_strand_id
1 'polypeptide(L)'
;MREKELRLALVCYGGASLAIYMNGISSEILKLVRASKTYHSISGRIERAATTFEKSRTERPYFTDTESLYFELFQALGHKLDLRVIVDVISGASAGGINGIFLARALAHDLDFDPLRTMWLNLGDIEELMEEDTIADRSSKFYLYPFLWMFGSKAFGDQKPDPETQRKLFRFVRSRWFQPPFSGTRMLTWMLNACENMGHADTEDTLMPPGHRLDLFVSLTNFFGQPRHIKLHDPGEVLEHQHSVILNFGYRQAATGAIQSDFTDGNIPGLGFAARATSSFPGAFPPLRLQDLEERLTARRQDWPHRDMFLTRNFPALVGDMSTLSQMSFIDGGVTNNKPFGAAIGAVYERPAHREVDRRIIYVDPLPDDPETLLESQRHAELPGFFRTILSSLAEIPRREPIYEDLRAIDRQNKNARRFEATIQSAEAEVNRLVDRVLNLDAERHVDTAMLASWRERAHEEAHKHTGFSYSSYMQSKTVRMLERLSQLMVEGAALRAVKLSETDTFEALRKWAERKGLLCPEGGVVEIVPEQGMQYHVRRLRELDVDYRVRRLRFVLMKLNRFMQKDNQAHLVEPVKKIKKQIYTMLEAYRNRWAADQYDGAIFERLVTQPIDDLAITSFLDSIAEKMSLEDLDYDQDETFSMALSVLPQNQLRLALFRAYVGYAFYDVLMLPMSNSADLLEIDEIRVARISPLDCETMQDESDKQPLLGTQLYNFGAFFSRKSRENDYIWGRLHAANRVVDFMLDAAGDDPLPVDFDLEGFRRRLFLTILKTEKSHMEESSALIEKLIKRFEG
;
A
#
# COMPACT_ATOMS: atom_id res chain seq x y z
N MET A 1 -1.76 -29.16 -1.84
CA MET A 1 -1.61 -28.22 -0.70
C MET A 1 -2.24 -26.92 -1.14
N ARG A 2 -2.96 -26.23 -0.26
CA ARG A 2 -3.52 -24.91 -0.57
C ARG A 2 -2.38 -23.89 -0.62
N GLU A 3 -2.35 -23.01 -1.62
CA GLU A 3 -1.38 -21.92 -1.71
C GLU A 3 -2.10 -20.61 -1.37
N LYS A 4 -1.56 -19.83 -0.42
CA LYS A 4 -2.17 -18.57 0.04
C LYS A 4 -1.10 -17.51 0.25
N GLU A 5 -1.41 -16.27 -0.11
CA GLU A 5 -0.53 -15.12 0.11
C GLU A 5 -1.13 -14.20 1.18
N LEU A 6 -0.39 -13.94 2.25
CA LEU A 6 -0.70 -12.88 3.20
C LEU A 6 0.00 -11.60 2.73
N ARG A 7 -0.77 -10.67 2.16
CA ARG A 7 -0.28 -9.39 1.62
C ARG A 7 -0.52 -8.26 2.59
N LEU A 8 0.58 -7.62 3.00
CA LEU A 8 0.60 -6.62 4.04
C LEU A 8 0.81 -5.23 3.44
N ALA A 9 -0.12 -4.33 3.72
CA ALA A 9 -0.01 -2.91 3.50
C ALA A 9 0.26 -2.21 4.84
N LEU A 10 1.47 -1.69 5.02
CA LEU A 10 1.88 -1.04 6.27
C LEU A 10 1.55 0.45 6.24
N VAL A 11 0.88 0.95 7.28
CA VAL A 11 0.64 2.38 7.48
C VAL A 11 1.30 2.82 8.78
N CYS A 12 2.44 3.49 8.67
CA CYS A 12 3.25 3.92 9.82
C CYS A 12 2.94 5.37 10.17
N TYR A 13 2.40 5.62 11.36
CA TYR A 13 2.03 6.97 11.79
C TYR A 13 3.24 7.85 12.08
N GLY A 14 3.04 9.17 12.17
CA GLY A 14 4.04 10.05 12.76
C GLY A 14 4.06 9.96 14.28
N GLY A 15 5.19 10.34 14.89
CA GLY A 15 5.36 10.19 16.34
C GLY A 15 6.71 10.65 16.91
N ALA A 16 7.43 11.57 16.24
CA ALA A 16 8.73 12.07 16.69
C ALA A 16 9.69 10.95 17.14
N SER A 17 10.02 10.86 18.43
CA SER A 17 10.96 9.86 18.96
C SER A 17 10.42 8.42 18.97
N LEU A 18 9.11 8.24 18.76
CA LEU A 18 8.48 6.92 18.55
C LEU A 18 8.91 6.27 17.22
N ALA A 19 9.69 6.98 16.39
CA ALA A 19 10.44 6.39 15.28
C ALA A 19 11.29 5.19 15.72
N ILE A 20 11.77 5.18 16.97
CA ILE A 20 12.62 4.14 17.52
C ILE A 20 11.81 2.86 17.81
N TYR A 21 10.59 3.00 18.33
CA TYR A 21 9.64 1.91 18.47
C TYR A 21 9.26 1.31 17.10
N MET A 22 8.94 2.17 16.13
CA MET A 22 8.62 1.75 14.75
C MET A 22 9.80 1.04 14.07
N ASN A 23 11.04 1.41 14.39
CA ASN A 23 12.23 0.72 13.90
C ASN A 23 12.25 -0.75 14.36
N GLY A 24 11.98 -1.00 15.64
CA GLY A 24 11.85 -2.36 16.16
C GLY A 24 10.77 -3.16 15.41
N ILE A 25 9.62 -2.53 15.13
CA ILE A 25 8.54 -3.16 14.36
C ILE A 25 8.97 -3.49 12.92
N SER A 26 9.53 -2.51 12.21
CA SER A 26 9.99 -2.68 10.82
C SER A 26 11.07 -3.75 10.71
N SER A 27 11.99 -3.82 11.67
CA SER A 27 13.02 -4.86 11.74
C SER A 27 12.38 -6.26 11.79
N GLU A 28 11.37 -6.44 12.64
CA GLU A 28 10.74 -7.75 12.80
C GLU A 28 9.90 -8.16 11.57
N ILE A 29 9.23 -7.20 10.93
CA ILE A 29 8.50 -7.44 9.67
C ILE A 29 9.47 -7.86 8.55
N LEU A 30 10.63 -7.20 8.44
CA LEU A 30 11.65 -7.56 7.46
C LEU A 30 12.13 -9.00 7.66
N LYS A 31 12.36 -9.40 8.92
CA LYS A 31 12.79 -10.76 9.29
C LYS A 31 11.75 -11.83 8.94
N LEU A 32 10.47 -11.54 9.16
CA LEU A 32 9.38 -12.40 8.70
C LEU A 32 9.39 -12.58 7.18
N VAL A 33 9.54 -11.50 6.40
CA VAL A 33 9.58 -11.58 4.93
C VAL A 33 10.81 -12.33 4.45
N ARG A 34 11.98 -12.19 5.10
CA ARG A 34 13.18 -12.98 4.82
C ARG A 34 12.93 -14.47 5.02
N ALA A 35 12.35 -14.87 6.15
CA ALA A 35 11.98 -16.25 6.42
C ALA A 35 11.00 -16.79 5.37
N SER A 36 10.00 -15.99 4.98
CA SER A 36 9.07 -16.29 3.90
C SER A 36 9.80 -16.53 2.57
N LYS A 37 10.69 -15.63 2.13
CA LYS A 37 11.50 -15.83 0.91
C LYS A 37 12.32 -17.12 0.96
N THR A 38 13.04 -17.35 2.05
CA THR A 38 13.90 -18.52 2.21
C THR A 38 13.12 -19.83 2.23
N TYR A 39 11.93 -19.85 2.83
CA TYR A 39 11.05 -21.02 2.78
C TYR A 39 10.58 -21.34 1.35
N HIS A 40 10.24 -20.31 0.57
CA HIS A 40 9.71 -20.48 -0.78
C HIS A 40 10.77 -20.64 -1.87
N SER A 41 12.06 -20.40 -1.58
CA SER A 41 13.15 -20.67 -2.54
C SER A 41 13.42 -22.17 -2.73
N ILE A 42 13.05 -22.98 -1.74
CA ILE A 42 13.18 -24.44 -1.79
C ILE A 42 12.01 -25.01 -2.59
N SER A 43 12.26 -25.79 -3.63
CA SER A 43 11.19 -26.33 -4.49
C SER A 43 10.59 -27.64 -3.96
N GLY A 44 11.37 -28.45 -3.24
CA GLY A 44 10.94 -29.76 -2.75
C GLY A 44 10.20 -29.70 -1.41
N ARG A 45 8.99 -30.28 -1.32
CA ARG A 45 8.22 -30.30 -0.06
C ARG A 45 8.92 -31.06 1.07
N ILE A 46 9.46 -32.23 0.77
CA ILE A 46 10.18 -33.06 1.75
C ILE A 46 11.43 -32.32 2.23
N GLU A 47 12.11 -31.64 1.31
CA GLU A 47 13.27 -30.81 1.61
C GLU A 47 12.90 -29.60 2.49
N ARG A 48 11.81 -28.90 2.17
CA ARG A 48 11.26 -27.82 3.00
C ARG A 48 11.02 -28.26 4.44
N ALA A 49 10.50 -29.47 4.65
CA ALA A 49 10.21 -29.99 5.99
C ALA A 49 11.45 -30.46 6.76
N ALA A 50 12.55 -30.79 6.07
CA ALA A 50 13.75 -31.36 6.68
C ALA A 50 14.93 -30.38 6.81
N THR A 51 14.95 -29.29 6.02
CA THR A 51 16.01 -28.29 6.06
C THR A 51 15.85 -27.31 7.23
N THR A 52 16.89 -26.52 7.47
CA THR A 52 16.89 -25.42 8.44
C THR A 52 17.12 -24.09 7.73
N PHE A 53 16.68 -23.00 8.35
CA PHE A 53 16.92 -21.66 7.82
C PHE A 53 18.39 -21.41 7.50
N GLU A 54 19.32 -21.78 8.40
CA GLU A 54 20.75 -21.59 8.22
C GLU A 54 21.33 -22.28 6.97
N LYS A 55 20.77 -23.43 6.57
CA LYS A 55 21.24 -24.16 5.38
C LYS A 55 20.70 -23.60 4.08
N SER A 56 19.56 -22.93 4.13
CA SER A 56 18.81 -22.50 2.95
C SER A 56 18.81 -20.99 2.74
N ARG A 57 19.28 -20.21 3.72
CA ARG A 57 19.36 -18.76 3.63
C ARG A 57 20.44 -18.33 2.64
N THR A 58 20.20 -17.22 1.96
CA THR A 58 21.26 -16.47 1.27
C THR A 58 22.30 -16.03 2.29
N GLU A 59 23.58 -16.16 1.94
CA GLU A 59 24.68 -15.59 2.73
C GLU A 59 24.50 -14.07 2.79
N ARG A 60 24.56 -13.52 4.00
CA ARG A 60 24.38 -12.10 4.27
C ARG A 60 25.56 -11.62 5.11
N PRO A 61 26.07 -10.40 4.85
CA PRO A 61 27.18 -9.85 5.61
C PRO A 61 26.77 -9.37 7.01
N TYR A 62 25.48 -9.41 7.34
CA TYR A 62 24.88 -8.94 8.60
C TYR A 62 24.16 -10.08 9.34
N PHE A 63 23.85 -9.85 10.62
CA PHE A 63 23.36 -10.86 11.55
C PHE A 63 21.88 -11.23 11.33
N THR A 64 21.53 -12.50 11.57
CA THR A 64 20.15 -13.03 11.55
C THR A 64 19.79 -13.62 12.92
N ASP A 65 18.54 -13.50 13.35
CA ASP A 65 18.03 -14.04 14.62
C ASP A 65 16.67 -14.74 14.50
N THR A 66 15.56 -14.00 14.51
CA THR A 66 14.19 -14.53 14.57
C THR A 66 13.73 -15.15 13.25
N GLU A 67 14.45 -14.91 12.14
CA GLU A 67 14.15 -15.52 10.84
C GLU A 67 14.09 -17.05 10.92
N SER A 68 14.95 -17.66 11.72
CA SER A 68 14.99 -19.11 11.92
C SER A 68 13.71 -19.66 12.55
N LEU A 69 13.10 -18.91 13.47
CA LEU A 69 11.86 -19.29 14.14
C LEU A 69 10.65 -19.03 13.23
N TYR A 70 10.63 -17.92 12.48
CA TYR A 70 9.57 -17.74 11.48
C TYR A 70 9.61 -18.83 10.41
N PHE A 71 10.80 -19.28 10.00
CA PHE A 71 10.96 -20.41 9.09
C PHE A 71 10.35 -21.69 9.66
N GLU A 72 10.56 -21.97 10.96
CA GLU A 72 9.93 -23.09 11.67
C GLU A 72 8.40 -22.98 11.65
N LEU A 73 7.85 -21.78 11.86
CA LEU A 73 6.39 -21.56 11.77
C LEU A 73 5.86 -21.79 10.35
N PHE A 74 6.59 -21.37 9.31
CA PHE A 74 6.24 -21.70 7.92
C PHE A 74 6.29 -23.21 7.65
N GLN A 75 7.25 -23.93 8.22
CA GLN A 75 7.29 -25.39 8.14
C GLN A 75 6.06 -26.04 8.79
N ALA A 76 5.67 -25.56 9.97
CA ALA A 76 4.49 -26.05 10.68
C ALA A 76 3.19 -25.83 9.88
N LEU A 77 3.01 -24.63 9.31
CA LEU A 77 1.87 -24.31 8.45
C LEU A 77 1.90 -25.10 7.12
N GLY A 78 3.09 -25.29 6.57
CA GLY A 78 3.39 -26.03 5.33
C GLY A 78 2.99 -27.50 5.33
N HIS A 79 2.46 -28.04 6.43
CA HIS A 79 1.82 -29.35 6.41
C HIS A 79 0.52 -29.35 5.60
N LYS A 80 -0.25 -28.26 5.65
CA LYS A 80 -1.56 -28.11 4.98
C LYS A 80 -1.65 -26.90 4.06
N LEU A 81 -0.94 -25.82 4.39
CA LEU A 81 -1.02 -24.52 3.73
C LEU A 81 0.38 -24.00 3.35
N ASP A 82 0.61 -23.76 2.06
CA ASP A 82 1.79 -23.03 1.58
C ASP A 82 1.48 -21.53 1.69
N LEU A 83 1.77 -20.96 2.87
CA LEU A 83 1.53 -19.55 3.19
C LEU A 83 2.75 -18.70 2.84
N ARG A 84 2.59 -17.72 1.95
CA ARG A 84 3.61 -16.73 1.63
C ARG A 84 3.26 -15.37 2.21
N VAL A 85 4.15 -14.78 3.00
CA VAL A 85 3.99 -13.40 3.50
C VAL A 85 4.74 -12.43 2.58
N ILE A 86 4.07 -11.33 2.21
CA ILE A 86 4.59 -10.30 1.30
C ILE A 86 4.18 -8.93 1.83
N VAL A 87 5.10 -7.97 1.86
CA VAL A 87 4.80 -6.55 2.07
C VAL A 87 4.84 -5.87 0.70
N ASP A 88 3.70 -5.39 0.21
CA ASP A 88 3.59 -4.81 -1.13
C ASP A 88 3.24 -3.31 -1.13
N VAL A 89 2.80 -2.77 0.01
CA VAL A 89 2.51 -1.34 0.17
C VAL A 89 3.05 -0.86 1.52
N ILE A 90 3.75 0.26 1.51
CA ILE A 90 4.16 0.98 2.71
C ILE A 90 3.74 2.43 2.57
N SER A 91 3.11 2.99 3.59
CA SER A 91 2.77 4.40 3.65
C SER A 91 3.14 4.98 5.01
N GLY A 92 3.74 6.16 5.04
CA GLY A 92 4.14 6.76 6.29
C GLY A 92 4.32 8.28 6.25
N ALA A 93 4.21 8.88 7.43
CA ALA A 93 4.46 10.30 7.68
C ALA A 93 5.43 10.46 8.84
N SER A 94 6.28 11.49 8.82
CA SER A 94 7.23 11.79 9.90
C SER A 94 8.11 10.58 10.27
N ALA A 95 8.19 10.26 11.56
CA ALA A 95 8.80 9.04 12.11
C ALA A 95 8.44 7.75 11.35
N GLY A 96 7.18 7.58 10.95
CA GLY A 96 6.72 6.43 10.18
C GLY A 96 7.18 6.45 8.73
N GLY A 97 7.30 7.65 8.13
CA GLY A 97 7.86 7.85 6.80
C GLY A 97 9.34 7.46 6.73
N ILE A 98 10.14 7.83 7.75
CA ILE A 98 11.53 7.38 7.87
C ILE A 98 11.58 5.85 7.88
N ASN A 99 10.92 5.20 8.85
CA ASN A 99 10.97 3.74 8.95
C ASN A 99 10.45 3.04 7.69
N GLY A 100 9.44 3.62 7.02
CA GLY A 100 8.91 3.11 5.76
C GLY A 100 9.93 3.17 4.61
N ILE A 101 10.69 4.27 4.48
CA ILE A 101 11.75 4.42 3.47
C ILE A 101 12.82 3.34 3.61
N PHE A 102 13.35 3.19 4.82
CA PHE A 102 14.40 2.20 5.09
C PHE A 102 13.85 0.79 4.91
N LEU A 103 12.62 0.51 5.36
CA LEU A 103 12.04 -0.83 5.24
C LEU A 103 11.79 -1.17 3.77
N ALA A 104 11.25 -0.24 2.98
CA ALA A 104 11.02 -0.45 1.56
C ALA A 104 12.32 -0.73 0.80
N ARG A 105 13.39 0.00 1.12
CA ARG A 105 14.71 -0.24 0.52
C ARG A 105 15.29 -1.60 0.91
N ALA A 106 15.14 -2.00 2.18
CA ALA A 106 15.56 -3.34 2.63
C ALA A 106 14.74 -4.47 1.99
N LEU A 107 13.43 -4.27 1.76
CA LEU A 107 12.59 -5.24 1.06
C LEU A 107 12.93 -5.34 -0.43
N ALA A 108 13.17 -4.20 -1.08
CA ALA A 108 13.49 -4.15 -2.50
C ALA A 108 14.79 -4.89 -2.84
N HIS A 109 15.82 -4.77 -1.99
CA HIS A 109 17.19 -5.21 -2.29
C HIS A 109 17.85 -6.08 -1.19
N ASP A 110 17.06 -6.66 -0.27
CA ASP A 110 17.53 -7.49 0.86
C ASP A 110 18.73 -6.90 1.64
N LEU A 111 18.62 -5.62 2.01
CA LEU A 111 19.70 -4.84 2.62
C LEU A 111 19.69 -4.88 4.15
N ASP A 112 20.80 -4.49 4.77
CA ASP A 112 20.91 -4.41 6.23
C ASP A 112 20.01 -3.30 6.78
N PHE A 113 19.32 -3.61 7.87
CA PHE A 113 18.41 -2.68 8.56
C PHE A 113 19.01 -2.16 9.88
N ASP A 114 20.04 -2.82 10.40
CA ASP A 114 20.73 -2.48 11.64
C ASP A 114 21.40 -1.09 11.66
N PRO A 115 21.85 -0.51 10.53
CA PRO A 115 22.38 0.85 10.51
C PRO A 115 21.37 1.88 11.03
N LEU A 116 20.06 1.69 10.78
CA LEU A 116 19.03 2.59 11.29
C LEU A 116 18.89 2.45 12.82
N ARG A 117 18.93 1.22 13.36
CA ARG A 117 18.98 0.98 14.83
C ARG A 117 20.18 1.70 15.44
N THR A 118 21.36 1.47 14.89
CA THR A 118 22.61 2.04 15.39
C THR A 118 22.58 3.57 15.36
N MET A 119 22.08 4.14 14.27
CA MET A 119 21.90 5.59 14.14
C MET A 119 20.95 6.12 15.22
N TRP A 120 19.79 5.51 15.43
CA TRP A 120 18.84 5.98 16.45
C TRP A 120 19.40 5.86 17.86
N LEU A 121 20.00 4.74 18.20
CA LEU A 121 20.53 4.51 19.54
C LEU A 121 21.67 5.50 19.85
N ASN A 122 22.60 5.70 18.91
CA ASN A 122 23.82 6.49 19.12
C ASN A 122 23.62 7.98 18.85
N LEU A 123 22.94 8.34 17.77
CA LEU A 123 22.79 9.72 17.30
C LEU A 123 21.43 10.33 17.64
N GLY A 124 20.42 9.52 17.99
CA GLY A 124 19.09 10.01 18.39
C GLY A 124 19.07 10.75 19.73
N ASP A 125 20.18 11.35 20.13
CA ASP A 125 20.33 12.16 21.33
C ASP A 125 20.04 13.63 21.04
N ILE A 126 19.24 14.28 21.87
CA ILE A 126 18.89 15.69 21.65
C ILE A 126 20.12 16.61 21.58
N GLU A 127 21.19 16.31 22.33
CA GLU A 127 22.41 17.11 22.31
C GLU A 127 23.17 16.98 20.97
N GLU A 128 23.08 15.81 20.33
CA GLU A 128 23.64 15.55 18.99
C GLU A 128 22.78 16.14 17.87
N LEU A 129 21.49 16.29 18.11
CA LEU A 129 20.58 16.95 17.16
C LEU A 129 20.71 18.48 17.16
N MET A 130 21.17 19.08 18.26
CA MET A 130 21.30 20.54 18.38
C MET A 130 22.48 21.10 17.56
N GLU A 131 22.34 22.35 17.11
CA GLU A 131 23.44 23.10 16.50
C GLU A 131 24.44 23.56 17.56
N GLU A 132 25.74 23.41 17.30
CA GLU A 132 26.81 23.74 18.25
C GLU A 132 26.71 25.20 18.75
N ASP A 133 26.31 26.13 17.89
CA ASP A 133 26.14 27.56 18.19
C ASP A 133 24.89 27.90 19.03
N THR A 134 24.00 26.93 19.25
CA THR A 134 22.77 27.10 20.03
C THR A 134 22.89 26.54 21.46
N ILE A 135 23.96 25.80 21.77
CA ILE A 135 24.14 25.12 23.08
C ILE A 135 24.49 26.15 24.16
N ALA A 136 23.69 26.18 25.23
CA ALA A 136 23.89 27.09 26.36
C ALA A 136 25.11 26.70 27.23
N ASP A 137 26.02 27.64 27.47
CA ASP A 137 27.14 27.49 28.40
C ASP A 137 26.67 27.50 29.88
N ARG A 138 27.45 26.92 30.81
CA ARG A 138 27.10 26.69 32.23
C ARG A 138 26.60 27.93 32.98
N SER A 139 26.99 29.14 32.56
CA SER A 139 26.61 30.44 33.15
C SER A 139 25.38 31.12 32.53
N SER A 140 24.86 30.64 31.41
CA SER A 140 23.80 31.31 30.64
C SER A 140 22.39 31.15 31.25
N LYS A 141 21.64 32.24 31.43
CA LYS A 141 20.22 32.25 31.88
C LYS A 141 19.92 31.53 33.22
N PHE A 142 20.78 31.70 34.24
CA PHE A 142 20.55 31.08 35.56
C PHE A 142 19.21 31.49 36.22
N TYR A 143 18.66 32.66 35.87
CA TYR A 143 17.41 33.20 36.41
C TYR A 143 16.14 32.41 36.00
N LEU A 144 16.22 31.47 35.05
CA LEU A 144 15.09 30.60 34.66
C LEU A 144 14.86 29.43 35.64
N TYR A 145 15.78 29.19 36.59
CA TYR A 145 15.73 28.10 37.57
C TYR A 145 14.39 27.95 38.32
N PRO A 146 13.77 29.03 38.83
CA PRO A 146 12.53 28.93 39.62
C PRO A 146 11.31 28.48 38.79
N PHE A 147 11.24 28.90 37.52
CA PHE A 147 10.14 28.54 36.63
C PHE A 147 10.23 27.06 36.21
N LEU A 148 11.43 26.56 35.95
CA LEU A 148 11.66 25.17 35.55
C LEU A 148 11.28 24.14 36.63
N TRP A 149 11.54 24.45 37.91
CA TRP A 149 11.16 23.57 39.02
C TRP A 149 9.64 23.48 39.21
N MET A 150 8.92 24.58 38.92
CA MET A 150 7.46 24.66 39.03
C MET A 150 6.72 23.93 37.89
N PHE A 151 7.31 23.86 36.69
CA PHE A 151 6.70 23.19 35.53
C PHE A 151 7.22 21.76 35.29
N GLY A 152 8.41 21.41 35.81
CA GLY A 152 9.00 20.08 35.65
C GLY A 152 8.16 18.96 36.26
N SER A 153 7.61 19.14 37.46
CA SER A 153 6.78 18.10 38.12
C SER A 153 5.50 17.74 37.37
N LYS A 154 5.00 18.62 36.49
CA LYS A 154 3.79 18.36 35.67
C LYS A 154 4.08 17.76 34.29
N ALA A 155 5.30 17.88 33.77
CA ALA A 155 5.66 17.38 32.42
C ALA A 155 6.03 15.88 32.40
N PHE A 156 6.29 15.28 33.55
CA PHE A 156 6.80 13.91 33.69
C PHE A 156 5.80 12.92 34.32
N GLY A 157 4.58 13.34 34.67
CA GLY A 157 3.58 12.49 35.33
C GLY A 157 4.04 11.98 36.72
N ASP A 158 3.54 10.83 37.15
CA ASP A 158 3.88 10.18 38.44
C ASP A 158 5.30 9.56 38.47
N GLN A 159 6.01 9.51 37.34
CA GLN A 159 7.36 8.96 37.27
C GLN A 159 8.42 10.07 37.36
N LYS A 160 9.41 9.91 38.26
CA LYS A 160 10.52 10.86 38.35
C LYS A 160 11.44 10.72 37.12
N PRO A 161 11.75 11.82 36.41
CA PRO A 161 12.65 11.76 35.26
C PRO A 161 14.05 11.34 35.69
N ASP A 162 14.71 10.55 34.84
CA ASP A 162 16.08 10.13 35.13
C ASP A 162 17.04 11.35 35.18
N PRO A 163 18.23 11.21 35.81
CA PRO A 163 19.19 12.31 35.92
C PRO A 163 19.70 12.86 34.57
N GLU A 164 19.80 12.02 33.54
CA GLU A 164 20.22 12.39 32.18
C GLU A 164 19.16 13.27 31.51
N THR A 165 17.91 12.83 31.55
CA THR A 165 16.72 13.51 31.03
C THR A 165 16.58 14.89 31.68
N GLN A 166 16.70 14.95 33.01
CA GLN A 166 16.70 16.23 33.74
C GLN A 166 17.82 17.15 33.22
N ARG A 167 19.07 16.68 33.20
CA ARG A 167 20.22 17.46 32.75
C ARG A 167 20.03 18.02 31.34
N LYS A 168 19.60 17.18 30.41
CA LYS A 168 19.41 17.55 29.00
C LYS A 168 18.24 18.49 28.80
N LEU A 169 17.12 18.26 29.48
CA LEU A 169 16.00 19.20 29.47
C LEU A 169 16.42 20.58 29.99
N PHE A 170 17.21 20.63 31.07
CA PHE A 170 17.74 21.90 31.59
C PHE A 170 18.64 22.62 30.59
N ARG A 171 19.51 21.90 29.87
CA ARG A 171 20.37 22.49 28.84
C ARG A 171 19.56 22.98 27.64
N PHE A 172 18.61 22.18 27.17
CA PHE A 172 17.73 22.50 26.05
C PHE A 172 16.92 23.78 26.28
N VAL A 173 16.27 23.94 27.44
CA VAL A 173 15.47 25.16 27.73
C VAL A 173 16.34 26.42 27.82
N ARG A 174 17.62 26.28 28.16
CA ARG A 174 18.55 27.43 28.25
C ARG A 174 19.08 27.87 26.88
N SER A 175 19.06 27.00 25.88
CA SER A 175 19.51 27.28 24.52
C SER A 175 18.68 28.34 23.78
N ARG A 176 19.17 28.80 22.62
CA ARG A 176 18.46 29.77 21.77
C ARG A 176 17.26 29.10 21.10
N TRP A 177 16.06 29.67 21.28
CA TRP A 177 14.79 29.05 20.88
C TRP A 177 13.97 29.89 19.88
N PHE A 178 14.48 31.06 19.48
CA PHE A 178 13.89 31.88 18.40
C PHE A 178 14.24 31.37 16.99
N GLN A 179 15.04 30.31 16.90
CA GLN A 179 15.33 29.53 15.70
C GLN A 179 15.04 28.05 16.01
N PRO A 180 14.72 27.21 15.00
CA PRO A 180 14.52 25.78 15.21
C PRO A 180 15.73 25.18 15.95
N PRO A 181 15.52 24.49 17.08
CA PRO A 181 16.61 24.06 17.96
C PRO A 181 17.43 22.90 17.38
N PHE A 182 16.91 22.16 16.40
CA PHE A 182 17.59 21.01 15.79
C PHE A 182 18.16 21.33 14.42
N SER A 183 19.36 20.84 14.17
CA SER A 183 20.08 21.03 12.91
C SER A 183 19.46 20.22 11.80
N GLY A 184 18.84 20.91 10.84
CA GLY A 184 18.30 20.27 9.64
C GLY A 184 19.36 19.58 8.81
N THR A 185 20.56 20.16 8.73
CA THR A 185 21.70 19.67 7.96
C THR A 185 22.32 18.40 8.57
N ARG A 186 22.45 18.34 9.92
CA ARG A 186 22.93 17.12 10.60
C ARG A 186 21.96 15.97 10.37
N MET A 187 20.65 16.21 10.59
CA MET A 187 19.63 15.18 10.36
C MET A 187 19.61 14.69 8.90
N LEU A 188 19.73 15.57 7.90
CA LEU A 188 19.83 15.16 6.49
C LEU A 188 21.05 14.27 6.26
N THR A 189 22.18 14.63 6.85
CA THR A 189 23.42 13.83 6.76
C THR A 189 23.25 12.45 7.38
N TRP A 190 22.55 12.36 8.52
CA TRP A 190 22.27 11.08 9.16
C TRP A 190 21.37 10.21 8.28
N MET A 191 20.34 10.76 7.65
CA MET A 191 19.48 10.01 6.73
C MET A 191 20.25 9.48 5.52
N LEU A 192 21.11 10.30 4.92
CA LEU A 192 21.97 9.89 3.79
C LEU A 192 22.94 8.79 4.22
N ASN A 193 23.69 9.02 5.30
CA ASN A 193 24.66 8.03 5.81
C ASN A 193 23.98 6.73 6.21
N ALA A 194 22.83 6.79 6.88
CA ALA A 194 22.11 5.60 7.28
C ALA A 194 21.62 4.81 6.06
N CYS A 195 21.16 5.49 5.00
CA CYS A 195 20.84 4.83 3.74
C CYS A 195 22.09 4.18 3.13
N GLU A 196 23.19 4.92 2.98
CA GLU A 196 24.45 4.39 2.42
C GLU A 196 24.96 3.16 3.20
N ASN A 197 24.85 3.19 4.52
CA ASN A 197 25.32 2.12 5.40
C ASN A 197 24.45 0.86 5.36
N MET A 198 23.25 0.89 4.75
CA MET A 198 22.44 -0.33 4.53
C MET A 198 23.11 -1.33 3.57
N GLY A 199 24.09 -0.85 2.79
CA GLY A 199 24.76 -1.61 1.74
C GLY A 199 24.38 -1.12 0.34
N HIS A 200 24.98 -1.78 -0.65
CA HIS A 200 24.78 -1.50 -2.07
C HIS A 200 23.62 -2.31 -2.63
N ALA A 201 22.75 -1.64 -3.39
CA ALA A 201 21.64 -2.31 -4.05
C ALA A 201 22.12 -3.12 -5.26
N ASP A 202 22.25 -4.44 -5.10
CA ASP A 202 22.54 -5.37 -6.19
C ASP A 202 21.25 -5.84 -6.87
N THR A 203 21.27 -6.00 -8.19
CA THR A 203 20.07 -6.36 -8.97
C THR A 203 19.62 -7.82 -8.79
N GLU A 204 20.40 -8.68 -8.13
CA GLU A 204 20.06 -10.11 -7.99
C GLU A 204 19.34 -10.44 -6.68
N ASP A 205 19.54 -9.64 -5.62
CA ASP A 205 19.04 -9.94 -4.28
C ASP A 205 17.82 -9.10 -3.92
N THR A 206 16.61 -9.66 -4.06
CA THR A 206 15.35 -8.98 -3.68
C THR A 206 14.49 -9.84 -2.75
N LEU A 207 13.76 -9.22 -1.82
CA LEU A 207 12.72 -9.91 -1.04
C LEU A 207 11.36 -9.94 -1.76
N MET A 208 11.23 -9.21 -2.86
CA MET A 208 10.01 -9.18 -3.64
C MET A 208 9.89 -10.44 -4.51
N PRO A 209 8.71 -11.09 -4.52
CA PRO A 209 8.45 -12.19 -5.44
C PRO A 209 8.49 -11.75 -6.92
N PRO A 210 8.82 -12.65 -7.86
CA PRO A 210 8.72 -12.35 -9.29
C PRO A 210 7.31 -11.89 -9.69
N GLY A 211 7.24 -10.80 -10.45
CA GLY A 211 5.98 -10.19 -10.89
C GLY A 211 5.28 -9.31 -9.84
N HIS A 212 5.81 -9.21 -8.62
CA HIS A 212 5.25 -8.33 -7.60
C HIS A 212 5.83 -6.90 -7.69
N ARG A 213 5.05 -5.97 -7.15
CA ARG A 213 5.40 -4.56 -7.01
C ARG A 213 5.39 -4.18 -5.53
N LEU A 214 6.33 -3.34 -5.13
CA LEU A 214 6.35 -2.66 -3.84
C LEU A 214 6.19 -1.16 -4.11
N ASP A 215 5.24 -0.53 -3.44
CA ASP A 215 5.09 0.93 -3.45
C ASP A 215 5.27 1.51 -2.05
N LEU A 216 6.02 2.61 -1.98
CA LEU A 216 6.24 3.42 -0.80
C LEU A 216 5.63 4.80 -1.02
N PHE A 217 4.76 5.22 -0.11
CA PHE A 217 4.18 6.56 -0.09
C PHE A 217 4.66 7.32 1.15
N VAL A 218 5.28 8.48 0.93
CA VAL A 218 5.79 9.34 2.02
C VAL A 218 5.06 10.67 1.97
N SER A 219 4.32 10.97 3.04
CA SER A 219 3.57 12.23 3.14
C SER A 219 4.50 13.38 3.53
N LEU A 220 4.33 14.51 2.85
CA LEU A 220 5.00 15.79 3.07
C LEU A 220 3.96 16.91 3.08
N THR A 221 4.35 18.05 3.64
CA THR A 221 3.56 19.27 3.56
C THR A 221 4.39 20.36 2.89
N ASN A 222 3.91 20.94 1.79
CA ASN A 222 4.46 22.18 1.24
C ASN A 222 3.95 23.36 2.08
N PHE A 223 4.85 24.08 2.73
CA PHE A 223 4.53 25.19 3.63
C PHE A 223 3.71 26.28 2.94
N PHE A 224 4.07 26.66 1.71
CA PHE A 224 3.37 27.71 0.96
C PHE A 224 2.13 27.21 0.21
N GLY A 225 1.96 25.89 0.12
CA GLY A 225 0.93 25.27 -0.70
C GLY A 225 1.14 25.50 -2.20
N GLN A 226 0.48 24.68 -3.01
CA GLN A 226 0.43 24.86 -4.46
C GLN A 226 -1.00 25.28 -4.86
N PRO A 227 -1.16 26.37 -5.63
CA PRO A 227 -2.48 26.76 -6.10
C PRO A 227 -3.04 25.70 -7.05
N ARG A 228 -4.27 25.25 -6.78
CA ARG A 228 -5.05 24.35 -7.63
C ARG A 228 -6.39 24.98 -7.96
N HIS A 229 -6.73 24.91 -9.24
CA HIS A 229 -8.04 25.30 -9.72
C HIS A 229 -9.01 24.13 -9.53
N ILE A 230 -10.11 24.38 -8.84
CA ILE A 230 -11.19 23.43 -8.62
C ILE A 230 -12.42 23.98 -9.35
N LYS A 231 -12.95 23.19 -10.29
CA LYS A 231 -14.24 23.47 -10.92
C LYS A 231 -15.35 23.24 -9.90
N LEU A 232 -16.20 24.24 -9.71
CA LEU A 232 -17.38 24.16 -8.85
C LEU A 232 -18.63 24.48 -9.69
N HIS A 233 -19.81 24.16 -9.15
CA HIS A 233 -21.07 24.51 -9.80
C HIS A 233 -21.32 26.02 -9.80
N ASP A 234 -21.05 26.68 -8.67
CA ASP A 234 -21.10 28.14 -8.51
C ASP A 234 -20.22 28.55 -7.32
N PRO A 235 -19.17 29.39 -7.50
CA PRO A 235 -18.69 29.95 -8.77
C PRO A 235 -18.10 28.86 -9.69
N GLY A 236 -17.97 29.09 -11.00
CA GLY A 236 -17.50 28.05 -11.94
C GLY A 236 -16.09 27.51 -11.66
N GLU A 237 -15.26 28.28 -10.96
CA GLU A 237 -13.91 27.87 -10.55
C GLU A 237 -13.50 28.59 -9.25
N VAL A 238 -12.77 27.89 -8.38
CA VAL A 238 -12.10 28.45 -7.21
C VAL A 238 -10.64 28.02 -7.20
N LEU A 239 -9.78 28.92 -6.75
CA LEU A 239 -8.37 28.64 -6.50
C LEU A 239 -8.18 28.26 -5.03
N GLU A 240 -7.72 27.04 -4.78
CA GLU A 240 -7.44 26.52 -3.45
C GLU A 240 -5.96 26.15 -3.33
N HIS A 241 -5.37 26.35 -2.15
CA HIS A 241 -3.98 25.95 -1.90
C HIS A 241 -3.94 24.51 -1.39
N GLN A 242 -3.37 23.60 -2.20
CA GLN A 242 -3.06 22.27 -1.73
C GLN A 242 -1.69 22.26 -1.06
N HIS A 243 -1.67 21.99 0.24
CA HIS A 243 -0.44 21.85 1.01
C HIS A 243 0.09 20.41 1.06
N SER A 244 -0.77 19.40 0.90
CA SER A 244 -0.36 17.99 0.96
C SER A 244 0.40 17.57 -0.28
N VAL A 245 1.55 16.93 -0.07
CA VAL A 245 2.39 16.33 -1.12
C VAL A 245 2.68 14.89 -0.72
N ILE A 246 2.58 13.95 -1.65
CA ILE A 246 2.91 12.55 -1.41
C ILE A 246 4.03 12.16 -2.37
N LEU A 247 5.19 11.80 -1.84
CA LEU A 247 6.26 11.20 -2.63
C LEU A 247 5.97 9.71 -2.81
N ASN A 248 6.18 9.19 -4.01
CA ASN A 248 5.96 7.80 -4.40
C ASN A 248 7.26 7.19 -4.93
N PHE A 249 7.70 6.10 -4.30
CA PHE A 249 8.82 5.27 -4.75
C PHE A 249 8.31 3.86 -5.03
N GLY A 250 8.81 3.25 -6.11
CA GLY A 250 8.37 1.91 -6.51
C GLY A 250 9.51 0.97 -6.84
N TYR A 251 9.24 -0.31 -6.60
CA TYR A 251 10.01 -1.44 -7.11
C TYR A 251 9.09 -2.32 -7.93
N ARG A 252 9.52 -2.71 -9.13
CA ARG A 252 8.81 -3.67 -9.99
C ARG A 252 9.82 -4.64 -10.57
N GLN A 253 9.54 -5.92 -10.43
CA GLN A 253 10.23 -6.97 -11.18
C GLN A 253 9.32 -7.47 -12.29
N ALA A 254 9.72 -7.25 -13.54
CA ALA A 254 9.02 -7.79 -14.71
C ALA A 254 9.10 -9.32 -14.74
N ALA A 255 8.16 -9.97 -15.41
CA ALA A 255 8.17 -11.43 -15.58
C ALA A 255 9.42 -11.94 -16.34
N THR A 256 10.06 -11.06 -17.12
CA THR A 256 11.34 -11.32 -17.81
C THR A 256 12.55 -11.31 -16.88
N GLY A 257 12.39 -10.93 -15.61
CA GLY A 257 13.46 -10.75 -14.64
C GLY A 257 14.04 -9.33 -14.60
N ALA A 258 13.67 -8.44 -15.52
CA ALA A 258 14.12 -7.06 -15.50
C ALA A 258 13.56 -6.31 -14.28
N ILE A 259 14.43 -5.62 -13.54
CA ILE A 259 14.07 -4.90 -12.32
C ILE A 259 14.11 -3.40 -12.59
N GLN A 260 13.01 -2.73 -12.22
CA GLN A 260 12.94 -1.28 -12.13
C GLN A 260 12.75 -0.91 -10.66
N SER A 261 13.68 -0.14 -10.09
CA SER A 261 13.68 0.17 -8.66
C SER A 261 14.11 1.60 -8.40
N ASP A 262 13.31 2.33 -7.64
CA ASP A 262 13.69 3.64 -7.08
C ASP A 262 14.53 3.51 -5.81
N PHE A 263 14.79 2.28 -5.33
CA PHE A 263 15.51 2.02 -4.09
C PHE A 263 17.00 1.72 -4.30
N THR A 264 17.51 1.93 -5.52
CA THR A 264 18.93 1.78 -5.89
C THR A 264 19.79 2.91 -5.33
N ASP A 265 21.10 2.70 -5.29
CA ASP A 265 22.08 3.65 -4.76
C ASP A 265 22.03 5.03 -5.43
N GLY A 266 21.79 5.06 -6.75
CA GLY A 266 21.65 6.32 -7.52
C GLY A 266 20.51 7.23 -7.06
N ASN A 267 19.57 6.72 -6.26
CA ASN A 267 18.44 7.48 -5.71
C ASN A 267 18.51 7.65 -4.17
N ILE A 268 19.61 7.27 -3.51
CA ILE A 268 19.82 7.55 -2.08
C ILE A 268 19.56 9.02 -1.74
N PRO A 269 19.99 10.02 -2.53
CA PRO A 269 19.68 11.41 -2.21
C PRO A 269 18.17 11.72 -2.19
N GLY A 270 17.39 11.14 -3.09
CA GLY A 270 15.93 11.28 -3.10
C GLY A 270 15.26 10.62 -1.89
N LEU A 271 15.76 9.45 -1.46
CA LEU A 271 15.29 8.77 -0.24
C LEU A 271 15.66 9.56 1.02
N GLY A 272 16.88 10.07 1.11
CA GLY A 272 17.35 10.91 2.21
C GLY A 272 16.59 12.23 2.31
N PHE A 273 16.28 12.85 1.17
CA PHE A 273 15.40 14.01 1.08
C PHE A 273 14.01 13.70 1.62
N ALA A 274 13.38 12.61 1.16
CA ALA A 274 12.05 12.21 1.62
C ALA A 274 12.04 11.96 3.14
N ALA A 275 13.04 11.24 3.66
CA ALA A 275 13.18 10.93 5.08
C ALA A 275 13.34 12.19 5.94
N ARG A 276 14.17 13.15 5.49
CA ARG A 276 14.38 14.41 6.19
C ARG A 276 13.16 15.33 6.10
N ALA A 277 12.56 15.47 4.92
CA ALA A 277 11.43 16.35 4.67
C ALA A 277 10.20 15.90 5.46
N THR A 278 9.89 14.60 5.45
CA THR A 278 8.71 14.07 6.14
C THR A 278 8.79 14.25 7.64
N SER A 279 10.00 14.35 8.22
CA SER A 279 10.24 14.57 9.65
C SER A 279 10.64 16.03 10.00
N SER A 280 10.45 16.99 9.09
CA SER A 280 10.72 18.42 9.32
C SER A 280 9.65 19.08 10.20
N PHE A 281 9.55 18.66 11.46
CA PHE A 281 8.48 19.13 12.35
C PHE A 281 8.59 20.64 12.61
N PRO A 282 7.55 21.45 12.34
CA PRO A 282 7.59 22.89 12.55
C PRO A 282 7.97 23.28 13.98
N GLY A 283 8.92 24.20 14.11
CA GLY A 283 9.45 24.64 15.40
C GLY A 283 10.54 23.74 16.00
N ALA A 284 10.70 22.51 15.51
CA ALA A 284 11.80 21.62 15.90
C ALA A 284 12.93 21.64 14.87
N PHE A 285 12.58 21.54 13.59
CA PHE A 285 13.52 21.56 12.47
C PHE A 285 13.19 22.70 11.49
N PRO A 286 14.19 23.23 10.76
CA PRO A 286 13.93 24.11 9.63
C PRO A 286 13.23 23.33 8.50
N PRO A 287 12.36 24.00 7.71
CA PRO A 287 11.85 23.46 6.46
C PRO A 287 12.99 23.02 5.53
N LEU A 288 12.75 22.01 4.71
CA LEU A 288 13.72 21.51 3.74
C LEU A 288 13.34 21.94 2.33
N ARG A 289 14.28 22.48 1.57
CA ARG A 289 14.14 22.77 0.15
C ARG A 289 15.01 21.81 -0.66
N LEU A 290 14.70 21.66 -1.94
CA LEU A 290 15.51 20.84 -2.85
C LEU A 290 16.96 21.36 -2.94
N GLN A 291 17.13 22.69 -2.92
CA GLN A 291 18.43 23.33 -2.93
C GLN A 291 19.31 22.93 -1.72
N ASP A 292 18.72 22.78 -0.53
CA ASP A 292 19.47 22.42 0.68
C ASP A 292 20.09 21.01 0.55
N LEU A 293 19.42 20.10 -0.17
CA LEU A 293 19.97 18.79 -0.53
C LEU A 293 21.11 18.91 -1.54
N GLU A 294 20.93 19.69 -2.60
CA GLU A 294 21.94 19.89 -3.65
C GLU A 294 23.24 20.52 -3.09
N GLU A 295 23.10 21.51 -2.21
CA GLU A 295 24.22 22.10 -1.47
C GLU A 295 24.91 21.06 -0.59
N ARG A 296 24.13 20.19 0.08
CA ARG A 296 24.69 19.15 0.94
C ARG A 296 25.43 18.07 0.15
N LEU A 297 24.89 17.65 -1.01
CA LEU A 297 25.55 16.72 -1.92
C LEU A 297 26.84 17.30 -2.47
N THR A 298 26.84 18.58 -2.86
CA THR A 298 28.03 19.31 -3.31
C THR A 298 29.11 19.33 -2.23
N ALA A 299 28.73 19.64 -0.97
CA ALA A 299 29.65 19.62 0.16
C ALA A 299 30.24 18.23 0.44
N ARG A 300 29.46 17.16 0.15
CA ARG A 300 29.88 15.76 0.27
C ARG A 300 30.63 15.23 -0.94
N ARG A 301 30.71 15.99 -2.04
CA ARG A 301 31.23 15.55 -3.34
C ARG A 301 30.54 14.28 -3.85
N GLN A 302 29.21 14.26 -3.73
CA GLN A 302 28.37 13.12 -4.08
C GLN A 302 27.46 13.50 -5.25
N ASP A 303 27.41 12.64 -6.27
CA ASP A 303 26.53 12.82 -7.42
C ASP A 303 25.11 12.34 -7.12
N TRP A 304 24.12 12.82 -7.89
CA TRP A 304 22.74 12.32 -7.84
C TRP A 304 22.26 11.86 -9.23
N PRO A 305 22.65 10.65 -9.68
CA PRO A 305 22.35 10.17 -11.02
C PRO A 305 20.85 10.10 -11.33
N HIS A 306 20.01 9.73 -10.36
CA HIS A 306 18.57 9.57 -10.57
C HIS A 306 17.75 10.82 -10.22
N ARG A 307 18.36 12.01 -10.20
CA ARG A 307 17.68 13.27 -9.90
C ARG A 307 16.46 13.51 -10.79
N ASP A 308 16.63 13.44 -12.10
CA ASP A 308 15.55 13.76 -13.03
C ASP A 308 14.42 12.73 -12.94
N MET A 309 14.76 11.45 -12.77
CA MET A 309 13.77 10.39 -12.51
C MET A 309 12.96 10.67 -11.24
N PHE A 310 13.63 11.06 -10.15
CA PHE A 310 12.98 11.42 -8.89
C PHE A 310 12.02 12.59 -9.09
N LEU A 311 12.43 13.64 -9.80
CA LEU A 311 11.61 14.82 -10.05
C LEU A 311 10.40 14.52 -10.95
N THR A 312 10.61 13.82 -12.06
CA THR A 312 9.53 13.45 -12.98
C THR A 312 8.48 12.59 -12.29
N ARG A 313 8.90 11.67 -11.43
CA ARG A 313 7.97 10.78 -10.72
C ARG A 313 7.17 11.49 -9.64
N ASN A 314 7.82 12.34 -8.83
CA ASN A 314 7.20 12.93 -7.64
C ASN A 314 6.56 14.31 -7.89
N PHE A 315 7.00 15.02 -8.91
CA PHE A 315 6.51 16.35 -9.26
C PHE A 315 6.19 16.48 -10.75
N PRO A 316 5.40 15.56 -11.35
CA PRO A 316 5.18 15.50 -12.80
C PRO A 316 4.63 16.82 -13.38
N ALA A 317 3.76 17.50 -12.63
CA ALA A 317 3.18 18.77 -13.04
C ALA A 317 4.18 19.95 -13.06
N LEU A 318 5.38 19.78 -12.48
CA LEU A 318 6.36 20.84 -12.26
C LEU A 318 7.71 20.58 -12.94
N VAL A 319 7.86 19.49 -13.69
CA VAL A 319 9.11 19.15 -14.42
C VAL A 319 9.52 20.28 -15.39
N GLY A 320 8.56 21.01 -15.95
CA GLY A 320 8.79 22.18 -16.80
C GLY A 320 8.90 23.53 -16.06
N ASP A 321 8.65 23.56 -14.74
CA ASP A 321 8.67 24.78 -13.92
C ASP A 321 9.55 24.59 -12.68
N MET A 322 10.86 24.50 -12.95
CA MET A 322 11.88 24.39 -11.91
C MET A 322 11.91 25.60 -10.98
N SER A 323 11.42 26.76 -11.43
CA SER A 323 11.37 27.97 -10.62
C SER A 323 10.41 27.81 -9.44
N THR A 324 9.21 27.29 -9.70
CA THR A 324 8.22 26.98 -8.65
C THR A 324 8.73 25.88 -7.74
N LEU A 325 9.32 24.82 -8.30
CA LEU A 325 9.86 23.71 -7.50
C LEU A 325 10.97 24.17 -6.54
N SER A 326 11.84 25.08 -6.98
CA SER A 326 12.93 25.64 -6.14
C SER A 326 12.43 26.49 -4.96
N GLN A 327 11.21 27.05 -5.07
CA GLN A 327 10.59 27.86 -4.03
C GLN A 327 9.81 27.02 -3.01
N MET A 328 9.53 25.75 -3.32
CA MET A 328 8.83 24.86 -2.40
C MET A 328 9.66 24.59 -1.14
N SER A 329 9.00 24.71 0.00
CA SER A 329 9.58 24.44 1.32
C SER A 329 8.78 23.35 2.01
N PHE A 330 9.43 22.22 2.26
CA PHE A 330 8.78 21.03 2.78
C PHE A 330 8.95 20.94 4.30
N ILE A 331 7.82 20.75 4.97
CA ILE A 331 7.73 20.45 6.41
C ILE A 331 7.11 19.06 6.60
N ASP A 332 7.05 18.65 7.87
CA ASP A 332 6.55 17.33 8.27
C ASP A 332 5.18 16.99 7.65
N GLY A 333 5.08 15.75 7.15
CA GLY A 333 3.84 15.23 6.55
C GLY A 333 2.69 15.16 7.55
N GLY A 334 2.97 14.92 8.83
CA GLY A 334 2.02 14.85 9.92
C GLY A 334 1.29 16.16 10.24
N VAL A 335 1.69 17.27 9.62
CA VAL A 335 0.96 18.54 9.69
C VAL A 335 -0.34 18.47 8.87
N THR A 336 -0.31 17.85 7.69
CA THR A 336 -1.48 17.74 6.80
C THR A 336 -2.06 16.34 6.73
N ASN A 337 -1.22 15.30 6.85
CA ASN A 337 -1.63 13.91 6.81
C ASN A 337 -0.69 13.04 7.67
N ASN A 338 -1.05 12.89 8.95
CA ASN A 338 -0.27 12.06 9.89
C ASN A 338 -0.53 10.55 9.75
N LYS A 339 -1.56 10.16 8.98
CA LYS A 339 -2.07 8.79 8.90
C LYS A 339 -2.47 8.50 7.44
N PRO A 340 -1.51 8.26 6.53
CA PRO A 340 -1.76 8.26 5.09
C PRO A 340 -2.44 6.98 4.56
N PHE A 341 -3.63 6.64 5.09
CA PHE A 341 -4.41 5.49 4.66
C PHE A 341 -4.85 5.59 3.21
N GLY A 342 -5.29 6.77 2.73
CA GLY A 342 -5.80 6.93 1.37
C GLY A 342 -4.84 6.42 0.28
N ALA A 343 -3.53 6.70 0.42
CA ALA A 343 -2.53 6.23 -0.52
C ALA A 343 -2.35 4.69 -0.47
N ALA A 344 -2.35 4.12 0.75
CA ALA A 344 -2.26 2.68 0.92
C ALA A 344 -3.49 1.95 0.38
N ILE A 345 -4.69 2.47 0.67
CA ILE A 345 -5.98 1.95 0.22
C ILE A 345 -6.02 1.91 -1.31
N GLY A 346 -5.71 3.02 -1.99
CA GLY A 346 -5.69 3.07 -3.45
C GLY A 346 -4.74 2.04 -4.05
N ALA A 347 -3.51 1.95 -3.53
CA ALA A 347 -2.50 1.02 -4.04
C ALA A 347 -2.88 -0.46 -3.82
N VAL A 348 -3.49 -0.81 -2.69
CA VAL A 348 -3.92 -2.19 -2.40
C VAL A 348 -4.99 -2.65 -3.39
N TYR A 349 -5.94 -1.77 -3.73
CA TYR A 349 -7.02 -2.10 -4.66
C TYR A 349 -6.55 -2.37 -6.09
N GLU A 350 -5.48 -1.73 -6.54
CA GLU A 350 -4.94 -1.92 -7.89
C GLU A 350 -4.10 -3.19 -8.06
N ARG A 351 -3.84 -3.95 -6.97
CA ARG A 351 -2.95 -5.13 -7.03
C ARG A 351 -3.69 -6.35 -7.60
N PRO A 352 -3.20 -7.01 -8.66
CA PRO A 352 -3.70 -8.33 -9.03
C PRO A 352 -3.35 -9.40 -7.99
N ALA A 353 -4.27 -10.35 -7.79
CA ALA A 353 -4.06 -11.56 -6.99
C ALA A 353 -3.86 -12.76 -7.91
N HIS A 354 -2.70 -13.43 -7.85
CA HIS A 354 -2.40 -14.64 -8.63
C HIS A 354 -2.78 -15.96 -7.94
N ARG A 355 -3.07 -15.87 -6.64
CA ARG A 355 -3.39 -16.94 -5.71
C ARG A 355 -4.54 -16.49 -4.82
N GLU A 356 -4.95 -17.34 -3.87
CA GLU A 356 -5.76 -16.86 -2.76
C GLU A 356 -4.95 -15.83 -1.97
N VAL A 357 -5.53 -14.65 -1.71
CA VAL A 357 -4.85 -13.57 -1.00
C VAL A 357 -5.65 -13.19 0.25
N ASP A 358 -4.96 -13.08 1.38
CA ASP A 358 -5.44 -12.38 2.57
C ASP A 358 -4.77 -10.99 2.59
N ARG A 359 -5.57 -9.94 2.37
CA ARG A 359 -5.08 -8.56 2.31
C ARG A 359 -5.29 -7.89 3.66
N ARG A 360 -4.20 -7.40 4.24
CA ARG A 360 -4.24 -6.68 5.52
C ARG A 360 -3.62 -5.32 5.41
N ILE A 361 -4.39 -4.29 5.76
CA ILE A 361 -3.83 -2.99 6.11
C ILE A 361 -3.45 -3.07 7.59
N ILE A 362 -2.14 -3.08 7.87
CA ILE A 362 -1.60 -3.04 9.23
C ILE A 362 -1.14 -1.63 9.51
N TYR A 363 -1.79 -0.94 10.44
CA TYR A 363 -1.32 0.35 10.89
C TYR A 363 -0.54 0.25 12.21
N VAL A 364 0.55 0.99 12.27
CA VAL A 364 1.41 1.06 13.46
C VAL A 364 1.06 2.32 14.23
N ASP A 365 0.48 2.11 15.42
CA ASP A 365 0.01 3.17 16.30
C ASP A 365 0.71 3.04 17.66
N PRO A 366 1.80 3.78 17.91
CA PRO A 366 2.53 3.64 19.17
C PRO A 366 1.80 4.26 20.36
N LEU A 367 0.93 5.25 20.13
CA LEU A 367 0.16 5.93 21.17
C LEU A 367 -1.32 5.95 20.77
N PRO A 368 -1.99 4.79 20.79
CA PRO A 368 -3.41 4.72 20.55
C PRO A 368 -4.18 5.47 21.66
N ASP A 369 -5.21 6.21 21.28
CA ASP A 369 -6.11 6.82 22.26
C ASP A 369 -6.89 5.69 22.97
N ASP A 370 -6.73 5.57 24.28
CA ASP A 370 -7.53 4.62 25.06
C ASP A 370 -8.96 5.19 25.25
N PRO A 371 -10.02 4.41 24.93
CA PRO A 371 -11.41 4.85 25.05
C PRO A 371 -11.78 5.36 26.45
N GLU A 372 -11.23 4.77 27.52
CA GLU A 372 -11.53 5.18 28.89
C GLU A 372 -10.88 6.54 29.23
N THR A 373 -9.61 6.73 28.87
CA THR A 373 -8.91 8.02 29.02
C THR A 373 -9.43 9.14 28.11
N LEU A 374 -9.98 8.83 26.93
CA LEU A 374 -10.68 9.82 26.08
C LEU A 374 -11.94 10.37 26.75
N LEU A 375 -12.69 9.52 27.46
CA LEU A 375 -13.89 9.92 28.20
C LEU A 375 -13.56 10.73 29.46
N GLU A 376 -12.43 10.43 30.12
CA GLU A 376 -11.96 11.18 31.30
C GLU A 376 -11.29 12.52 30.95
N SER A 377 -10.48 12.57 29.89
CA SER A 377 -9.82 13.80 29.42
C SER A 377 -10.79 14.87 28.91
N GLN A 378 -11.99 14.47 28.46
CA GLN A 378 -13.08 15.41 28.19
C GLN A 378 -13.68 16.05 29.46
N ARG A 379 -13.51 15.44 30.64
CA ARG A 379 -14.04 15.96 31.92
C ARG A 379 -13.09 16.91 32.63
N HIS A 380 -11.78 16.84 32.34
CA HIS A 380 -10.77 17.74 32.91
C HIS A 380 -10.01 18.45 31.80
N ALA A 381 -10.42 19.69 31.50
CA ALA A 381 -9.64 20.61 30.67
C ALA A 381 -8.40 21.07 31.44
N GLU A 382 -7.38 20.23 31.51
CA GLU A 382 -6.07 20.64 32.02
C GLU A 382 -5.43 21.68 31.09
N LEU A 383 -4.80 22.70 31.70
CA LEU A 383 -4.01 23.71 30.99
C LEU A 383 -2.94 23.01 30.11
N PRO A 384 -2.80 23.37 28.83
CA PRO A 384 -1.83 22.74 27.95
C PRO A 384 -0.40 22.92 28.49
N GLY A 385 0.35 21.81 28.54
CA GLY A 385 1.74 21.83 28.99
C GLY A 385 2.65 22.71 28.11
N PHE A 386 3.79 23.12 28.66
CA PHE A 386 4.75 24.07 28.06
C PHE A 386 5.08 23.77 26.58
N PHE A 387 5.41 22.53 26.22
CA PHE A 387 5.73 22.13 24.84
C PHE A 387 4.54 22.22 23.89
N ARG A 388 3.32 21.86 24.33
CA ARG A 388 2.11 21.97 23.50
C ARG A 388 1.79 23.41 23.17
N THR A 389 1.89 24.32 24.13
CA THR A 389 1.64 25.74 23.92
C THR A 389 2.61 26.35 22.91
N ILE A 390 3.89 25.96 22.96
CA ILE A 390 4.91 26.42 22.01
C ILE A 390 4.66 25.83 20.61
N LEU A 391 4.51 24.52 20.51
CA LEU A 391 4.35 23.84 19.21
C LEU A 391 3.00 24.16 18.52
N SER A 392 1.93 24.34 19.30
CA SER A 392 0.62 24.74 18.76
C SER A 392 0.59 26.19 18.26
N SER A 393 1.45 27.07 18.79
CA SER A 393 1.54 28.48 18.36
C SER A 393 2.25 28.68 17.02
N LEU A 394 3.03 27.69 16.56
CA LEU A 394 3.87 27.78 15.36
C LEU A 394 3.27 27.10 14.11
N ALA A 395 2.13 26.44 14.23
CA ALA A 395 1.48 25.73 13.14
C ALA A 395 0.08 26.32 12.86
N GLU A 396 0.00 27.33 12.00
CA GLU A 396 -1.28 27.89 11.49
C GLU A 396 -2.00 26.94 10.50
N ILE A 397 -1.37 25.82 10.11
CA ILE A 397 -1.94 24.87 9.14
C ILE A 397 -2.95 23.95 9.82
N PRO A 398 -4.18 23.79 9.28
CA PRO A 398 -5.20 22.91 9.85
C PRO A 398 -4.75 21.46 9.88
N ARG A 399 -4.73 20.84 11.06
CA ARG A 399 -4.59 19.39 11.21
C ARG A 399 -5.93 18.72 10.87
N ARG A 400 -6.12 18.27 9.64
CA ARG A 400 -7.18 17.30 9.24
C ARG A 400 -6.53 15.90 9.26
N GLU A 401 -7.13 14.76 9.57
CA GLU A 401 -8.51 14.28 9.75
C GLU A 401 -8.46 13.05 10.70
N PRO A 402 -9.58 12.65 11.34
CA PRO A 402 -9.65 11.38 12.06
C PRO A 402 -9.65 10.17 11.10
N ILE A 403 -8.87 9.13 11.44
CA ILE A 403 -8.81 7.81 10.75
C ILE A 403 -10.19 7.21 10.46
N TYR A 404 -11.20 7.63 11.22
CA TYR A 404 -12.58 7.21 11.09
C TYR A 404 -13.11 7.29 9.65
N GLU A 405 -12.80 8.35 8.90
CA GLU A 405 -13.30 8.48 7.52
C GLU A 405 -12.68 7.44 6.59
N ASP A 406 -11.35 7.22 6.70
CA ASP A 406 -10.62 6.20 5.93
C ASP A 406 -11.08 4.77 6.28
N LEU A 407 -11.21 4.44 7.56
CA LEU A 407 -11.70 3.11 7.99
C LEU A 407 -13.16 2.90 7.60
N ARG A 408 -13.99 3.95 7.64
CA ARG A 408 -15.38 3.89 7.20
C ARG A 408 -15.46 3.71 5.68
N ALA A 409 -14.52 4.24 4.91
CA ALA A 409 -14.42 3.96 3.48
C ALA A 409 -14.13 2.47 3.23
N ILE A 410 -13.18 1.88 3.96
CA ILE A 410 -12.89 0.43 3.89
C ILE A 410 -14.13 -0.40 4.30
N ASP A 411 -14.78 -0.08 5.42
CA ASP A 411 -15.97 -0.81 5.89
C ASP A 411 -17.14 -0.71 4.89
N ARG A 412 -17.38 0.47 4.32
CA ARG A 412 -18.39 0.65 3.24
C ARG A 412 -18.07 -0.23 2.04
N GLN A 413 -16.80 -0.31 1.66
CA GLN A 413 -16.36 -1.12 0.53
C GLN A 413 -16.45 -2.62 0.81
N ASN A 414 -16.04 -3.08 1.99
CA ASN A 414 -16.20 -4.47 2.43
C ASN A 414 -17.69 -4.86 2.49
N LYS A 415 -18.56 -3.97 2.99
CA LYS A 415 -20.03 -4.17 2.94
C LYS A 415 -20.55 -4.29 1.51
N ASN A 416 -20.03 -3.50 0.58
CA ASN A 416 -20.39 -3.61 -0.83
C ASN A 416 -19.90 -4.94 -1.44
N ALA A 417 -18.69 -5.38 -1.12
CA ALA A 417 -18.15 -6.68 -1.56
C ALA A 417 -18.98 -7.87 -1.02
N ARG A 418 -19.37 -7.85 0.27
CA ARG A 418 -20.23 -8.88 0.85
C ARG A 418 -21.64 -8.89 0.23
N ARG A 419 -22.22 -7.71 -0.03
CA ARG A 419 -23.51 -7.59 -0.76
C ARG A 419 -23.41 -8.15 -2.17
N PHE A 420 -22.32 -7.83 -2.87
CA PHE A 420 -22.02 -8.32 -4.21
C PHE A 420 -21.94 -9.85 -4.24
N GLU A 421 -21.23 -10.43 -3.28
CA GLU A 421 -21.14 -11.88 -3.13
C GLU A 421 -22.51 -12.53 -2.86
N ALA A 422 -23.30 -11.96 -1.95
CA ALA A 422 -24.65 -12.45 -1.66
C ALA A 422 -25.56 -12.42 -2.90
N THR A 423 -25.48 -11.38 -3.74
CA THR A 423 -26.21 -11.31 -5.01
C THR A 423 -25.77 -12.38 -6.00
N ILE A 424 -24.47 -12.65 -6.11
CA ILE A 424 -23.97 -13.74 -6.97
C ILE A 424 -24.50 -15.09 -6.49
N GLN A 425 -24.44 -15.35 -5.18
CA GLN A 425 -24.90 -16.61 -4.60
C GLN A 425 -26.41 -16.81 -4.79
N SER A 426 -27.22 -15.75 -4.67
CA SER A 426 -28.67 -15.84 -4.86
C SER A 426 -29.05 -16.08 -6.33
N ALA A 427 -28.32 -15.48 -7.28
CA ALA A 427 -28.57 -15.64 -8.72
C ALA A 427 -28.01 -16.96 -9.30
N GLU A 428 -27.04 -17.59 -8.63
CA GLU A 428 -26.25 -18.69 -9.18
C GLU A 428 -27.09 -19.89 -9.63
N ALA A 429 -28.09 -20.30 -8.85
CA ALA A 429 -28.93 -21.44 -9.19
C ALA A 429 -29.73 -21.20 -10.48
N GLU A 430 -30.24 -19.98 -10.67
CA GLU A 430 -31.05 -19.65 -11.84
C GLU A 430 -30.18 -19.42 -13.08
N VAL A 431 -29.05 -18.72 -12.95
CA VAL A 431 -28.11 -18.54 -14.06
C VAL A 431 -27.58 -19.89 -14.54
N ASN A 432 -27.23 -20.80 -13.62
CA ASN A 432 -26.79 -22.15 -14.00
C ASN A 432 -27.88 -22.89 -14.79
N ARG A 433 -29.15 -22.81 -14.38
CA ARG A 433 -30.26 -23.42 -15.13
C ARG A 433 -30.45 -22.83 -16.51
N LEU A 434 -30.32 -21.51 -16.66
CA LEU A 434 -30.43 -20.84 -17.97
C LEU A 434 -29.29 -21.24 -18.89
N VAL A 435 -28.06 -21.23 -18.38
CA VAL A 435 -26.86 -21.67 -19.11
C VAL A 435 -27.03 -23.14 -19.55
N ASP A 436 -27.41 -24.04 -18.65
CA ASP A 436 -27.56 -25.46 -18.96
C ASP A 436 -28.69 -25.72 -19.97
N ARG A 437 -29.81 -24.98 -19.89
CA ARG A 437 -30.97 -25.14 -20.77
C ARG A 437 -30.68 -24.68 -22.21
N VAL A 438 -29.92 -23.58 -22.34
CA VAL A 438 -29.65 -22.94 -23.63
C VAL A 438 -28.40 -23.52 -24.29
N LEU A 439 -27.45 -24.01 -23.48
CA LEU A 439 -26.09 -24.34 -23.89
C LEU A 439 -25.74 -25.76 -23.41
N ASN A 440 -26.04 -26.76 -24.24
CA ASN A 440 -25.96 -28.18 -23.88
C ASN A 440 -24.52 -28.74 -23.86
N LEU A 441 -23.71 -28.36 -22.88
CA LEU A 441 -22.31 -28.82 -22.74
C LEU A 441 -22.19 -30.34 -22.49
N ASP A 442 -23.18 -30.95 -21.81
CA ASP A 442 -23.11 -32.35 -21.38
C ASP A 442 -23.17 -33.34 -22.55
N ALA A 443 -23.71 -32.92 -23.70
CA ALA A 443 -23.75 -33.74 -24.92
C ALA A 443 -22.39 -33.81 -25.64
N GLU A 444 -21.45 -32.91 -25.35
CA GLU A 444 -20.26 -32.70 -26.18
C GLU A 444 -18.96 -33.00 -25.42
N ARG A 445 -18.18 -33.96 -25.95
CA ARG A 445 -16.86 -34.33 -25.40
C ARG A 445 -15.74 -33.39 -25.84
N HIS A 446 -15.84 -32.79 -27.01
CA HIS A 446 -14.86 -31.86 -27.56
C HIS A 446 -15.54 -30.52 -27.81
N VAL A 447 -14.94 -29.44 -27.31
CA VAL A 447 -15.41 -28.07 -27.49
C VAL A 447 -14.42 -27.37 -28.39
N ASP A 448 -14.88 -26.87 -29.54
CA ASP A 448 -14.06 -26.03 -30.42
C ASP A 448 -14.28 -24.53 -30.13
N THR A 449 -13.40 -23.70 -30.69
CA THR A 449 -13.39 -22.25 -30.50
C THR A 449 -14.66 -21.58 -31.03
N ALA A 450 -15.19 -22.01 -32.17
CA ALA A 450 -16.37 -21.42 -32.80
C ALA A 450 -17.66 -21.73 -32.01
N MET A 451 -17.74 -22.95 -31.45
CA MET A 451 -18.82 -23.36 -30.57
C MET A 451 -18.85 -22.51 -29.30
N LEU A 452 -17.69 -22.28 -28.69
CA LEU A 452 -17.57 -21.46 -27.49
C LEU A 452 -17.98 -20.00 -27.76
N ALA A 453 -17.51 -19.41 -28.86
CA ALA A 453 -17.92 -18.07 -29.29
C ALA A 453 -19.45 -17.99 -29.50
N SER A 454 -20.04 -18.96 -30.20
CA SER A 454 -21.50 -19.05 -30.40
C SER A 454 -22.28 -19.18 -29.08
N TRP A 455 -21.77 -19.95 -28.12
CA TRP A 455 -22.39 -20.07 -26.81
C TRP A 455 -22.35 -18.78 -26.02
N ARG A 456 -21.24 -18.03 -26.07
CA ARG A 456 -21.15 -16.72 -25.43
C ARG A 456 -22.12 -15.72 -26.04
N GLU A 457 -22.24 -15.70 -27.37
CA GLU A 457 -23.19 -14.81 -28.05
C GLU A 457 -24.64 -15.12 -27.67
N ARG A 458 -25.02 -16.40 -27.65
CA ARG A 458 -26.33 -16.83 -27.14
C ARG A 458 -26.56 -16.46 -25.68
N ALA A 459 -25.56 -16.63 -24.82
CA ALA A 459 -25.68 -16.22 -23.41
C ALA A 459 -25.93 -14.72 -23.26
N HIS A 460 -25.31 -13.89 -24.11
CA HIS A 460 -25.58 -12.44 -24.14
C HIS A 460 -27.01 -12.13 -24.59
N GLU A 461 -27.49 -12.78 -25.64
CA GLU A 461 -28.86 -12.60 -26.13
C GLU A 461 -29.91 -13.01 -25.08
N GLU A 462 -29.67 -14.13 -24.38
CA GLU A 462 -30.57 -14.60 -23.33
C GLU A 462 -30.51 -13.70 -22.09
N ALA A 463 -29.32 -13.21 -21.70
CA ALA A 463 -29.19 -12.24 -20.63
C ALA A 463 -29.98 -10.95 -20.94
N HIS A 464 -29.96 -10.51 -22.20
CA HIS A 464 -30.78 -9.39 -22.67
C HIS A 464 -32.29 -9.67 -22.52
N LYS A 465 -32.77 -10.80 -23.04
CA LYS A 465 -34.21 -11.17 -22.98
C LYS A 465 -34.74 -11.28 -21.55
N HIS A 466 -33.92 -11.79 -20.62
CA HIS A 466 -34.33 -12.06 -19.25
C HIS A 466 -34.26 -10.85 -18.30
N THR A 467 -33.67 -9.72 -18.71
CA THR A 467 -33.44 -8.55 -17.83
C THR A 467 -34.40 -7.39 -18.06
N GLY A 468 -35.20 -7.43 -19.13
CA GLY A 468 -36.28 -6.47 -19.38
C GLY A 468 -35.81 -5.01 -19.41
N PHE A 469 -36.58 -4.10 -18.79
CA PHE A 469 -36.28 -2.66 -18.79
C PHE A 469 -34.93 -2.29 -18.16
N SER A 470 -34.39 -3.11 -17.26
CA SER A 470 -33.10 -2.85 -16.60
C SER A 470 -31.90 -3.00 -17.56
N TYR A 471 -32.07 -3.69 -18.70
CA TYR A 471 -30.99 -3.88 -19.67
C TYR A 471 -30.51 -2.54 -20.27
N SER A 472 -31.44 -1.62 -20.56
CA SER A 472 -31.06 -0.33 -21.12
C SER A 472 -30.23 0.50 -20.14
N SER A 473 -30.56 0.46 -18.84
CA SER A 473 -29.74 1.09 -17.80
C SER A 473 -28.35 0.45 -17.69
N TYR A 474 -28.26 -0.88 -17.79
CA TYR A 474 -26.98 -1.60 -17.86
C TYR A 474 -26.12 -1.15 -19.05
N MET A 475 -26.70 -1.03 -20.24
CA MET A 475 -26.00 -0.59 -21.44
C MET A 475 -25.50 0.85 -21.34
N GLN A 476 -26.28 1.76 -20.73
CA GLN A 476 -25.86 3.12 -20.44
C GLN A 476 -24.66 3.14 -19.47
N SER A 477 -24.75 2.43 -18.34
CA SER A 477 -23.64 2.34 -17.37
C SER A 477 -22.37 1.75 -17.97
N LYS A 478 -22.50 0.72 -18.82
CA LYS A 478 -21.38 0.11 -19.54
C LYS A 478 -20.70 1.10 -20.48
N THR A 479 -21.50 1.90 -21.19
CA THR A 479 -20.99 2.91 -22.14
C THR A 479 -20.29 4.05 -21.41
N VAL A 480 -20.89 4.60 -20.35
CA VAL A 480 -20.27 5.67 -19.55
C VAL A 480 -18.90 5.25 -19.03
N ARG A 481 -18.78 4.04 -18.47
CA ARG A 481 -17.51 3.51 -17.97
C ARG A 481 -16.45 3.34 -19.06
N MET A 482 -16.86 2.88 -20.25
CA MET A 482 -15.96 2.80 -21.39
C MET A 482 -15.45 4.20 -21.80
N LEU A 483 -16.32 5.21 -21.80
CA LEU A 483 -15.94 6.59 -22.11
C LEU A 483 -15.03 7.21 -21.04
N GLU A 484 -15.22 6.90 -19.76
CA GLU A 484 -14.30 7.31 -18.67
C GLU A 484 -12.89 6.80 -18.96
N ARG A 485 -12.73 5.51 -19.27
CA ARG A 485 -11.42 4.92 -19.59
C ARG A 485 -10.80 5.47 -20.86
N LEU A 486 -11.60 5.71 -21.89
CA LEU A 486 -11.13 6.35 -23.11
C LEU A 486 -10.66 7.78 -22.85
N SER A 487 -11.37 8.54 -22.00
CA SER A 487 -10.96 9.90 -21.61
C SER A 487 -9.62 9.89 -20.87
N GLN A 488 -9.43 8.93 -19.95
CA GLN A 488 -8.17 8.74 -19.23
C GLN A 488 -7.03 8.41 -20.20
N LEU A 489 -7.24 7.48 -21.13
CA LEU A 489 -6.26 7.12 -22.16
C LEU A 489 -5.89 8.32 -23.05
N MET A 490 -6.86 9.14 -23.44
CA MET A 490 -6.63 10.36 -24.22
C MET A 490 -5.77 11.36 -23.45
N VAL A 491 -6.07 11.59 -22.16
CA VAL A 491 -5.32 12.52 -21.29
C VAL A 491 -3.90 12.03 -21.04
N GLU A 492 -3.72 10.76 -20.68
CA GLU A 492 -2.41 10.17 -20.42
C GLU A 492 -1.54 10.17 -21.69
N GLY A 493 -2.10 9.78 -22.83
CA GLY A 493 -1.39 9.79 -24.11
C GLY A 493 -0.99 11.19 -24.56
N ALA A 494 -1.86 12.19 -24.38
CA ALA A 494 -1.53 13.58 -24.64
C ALA A 494 -0.43 14.11 -23.69
N ALA A 495 -0.47 13.76 -22.41
CA ALA A 495 0.51 14.18 -21.41
C ALA A 495 1.92 13.67 -21.73
N LEU A 496 2.06 12.43 -22.21
CA LEU A 496 3.33 11.86 -22.69
C LEU A 496 3.98 12.68 -23.83
N ARG A 497 3.18 13.52 -24.51
CA ARG A 497 3.60 14.38 -25.63
C ARG A 497 3.61 15.85 -25.24
N ALA A 498 3.66 16.15 -23.94
CA ALA A 498 3.65 17.49 -23.36
C ALA A 498 2.40 18.32 -23.69
N VAL A 499 1.29 17.66 -24.06
CA VAL A 499 -0.01 18.32 -24.30
C VAL A 499 -0.89 18.12 -23.07
N LYS A 500 -1.42 19.23 -22.53
CA LYS A 500 -2.27 19.20 -21.35
C LYS A 500 -3.75 19.18 -21.74
N LEU A 501 -4.40 18.05 -21.53
CA LEU A 501 -5.86 17.92 -21.63
C LEU A 501 -6.49 17.91 -20.22
N SER A 502 -7.68 18.47 -20.09
CA SER A 502 -8.48 18.35 -18.87
C SER A 502 -9.32 17.08 -18.95
N GLU A 503 -9.18 16.19 -17.97
CA GLU A 503 -9.97 14.95 -17.88
C GLU A 503 -11.47 15.22 -17.93
N THR A 504 -11.94 16.20 -17.16
CA THR A 504 -13.35 16.60 -17.12
C THR A 504 -13.85 17.08 -18.50
N ASP A 505 -13.08 17.93 -19.18
CA ASP A 505 -13.50 18.48 -20.48
C ASP A 505 -13.43 17.43 -21.59
N THR A 506 -12.42 16.56 -21.54
CA THR A 506 -12.28 15.42 -22.48
C THR A 506 -13.41 14.42 -22.29
N PHE A 507 -13.77 14.09 -21.05
CA PHE A 507 -14.90 13.21 -20.75
C PHE A 507 -16.23 13.81 -21.22
N GLU A 508 -16.49 15.09 -20.94
CA GLU A 508 -17.70 15.78 -21.40
C GLU A 508 -17.79 15.86 -22.94
N ALA A 509 -16.66 16.04 -23.63
CA ALA A 509 -16.63 16.00 -25.09
C ALA A 509 -16.99 14.60 -25.64
N LEU A 510 -16.42 13.54 -25.07
CA LEU A 510 -16.75 12.15 -25.40
C LEU A 510 -18.21 11.81 -25.11
N ARG A 511 -18.73 12.25 -23.97
CA ARG A 511 -20.11 12.05 -23.56
C ARG A 511 -21.08 12.68 -24.57
N LYS A 512 -20.88 13.96 -24.91
CA LYS A 512 -21.72 14.66 -25.90
C LYS A 512 -21.62 14.04 -27.29
N TRP A 513 -20.44 13.58 -27.69
CA TRP A 513 -20.27 12.82 -28.93
C TRP A 513 -21.08 11.52 -28.89
N ALA A 514 -21.03 10.77 -27.78
CA ALA A 514 -21.77 9.53 -27.62
C ALA A 514 -23.30 9.73 -27.64
N GLU A 515 -23.79 10.81 -27.03
CA GLU A 515 -25.20 11.22 -27.11
C GLU A 515 -25.60 11.53 -28.57
N ARG A 516 -24.79 12.31 -29.31
CA ARG A 516 -25.04 12.63 -30.73
C ARG A 516 -25.04 11.38 -31.63
N LYS A 517 -24.22 10.38 -31.30
CA LYS A 517 -24.14 9.10 -32.03
C LYS A 517 -25.16 8.06 -31.56
N GLY A 518 -26.02 8.37 -30.59
CA GLY A 518 -27.05 7.47 -30.07
C GLY A 518 -26.51 6.32 -29.22
N LEU A 519 -25.28 6.44 -28.71
CA LEU A 519 -24.65 5.48 -27.78
C LEU A 519 -25.09 5.71 -26.33
N LEU A 520 -25.44 6.97 -26.00
CA LEU A 520 -25.94 7.40 -24.70
C LEU A 520 -27.27 8.14 -24.84
N CYS A 521 -28.12 8.03 -23.82
CA CYS A 521 -29.33 8.85 -23.71
C CYS A 521 -28.97 10.21 -23.10
N PRO A 522 -29.47 11.34 -23.66
CA PRO A 522 -29.28 12.66 -23.07
C PRO A 522 -29.87 12.76 -21.65
N GLU A 523 -29.30 13.64 -20.81
CA GLU A 523 -29.80 13.91 -19.46
C GLU A 523 -31.30 14.31 -19.46
N GLY A 524 -32.11 13.58 -18.69
CA GLY A 524 -33.57 13.79 -18.62
C GLY A 524 -34.37 13.24 -19.82
N GLY A 525 -33.71 12.61 -20.80
CA GLY A 525 -34.35 11.94 -21.93
C GLY A 525 -35.01 10.62 -21.53
N VAL A 526 -36.06 10.23 -22.27
CA VAL A 526 -36.63 8.88 -22.14
C VAL A 526 -35.64 7.91 -22.75
N VAL A 527 -35.35 6.82 -22.04
CA VAL A 527 -34.60 5.67 -22.57
C VAL A 527 -35.51 4.93 -23.56
N GLU A 528 -35.78 5.56 -24.71
CA GLU A 528 -36.41 4.88 -25.83
C GLU A 528 -35.42 3.86 -26.39
N ILE A 529 -35.96 2.72 -26.81
CA ILE A 529 -35.23 1.64 -27.46
C ILE A 529 -34.46 2.26 -28.62
N VAL A 530 -33.12 2.25 -28.53
CA VAL A 530 -32.23 2.72 -29.59
C VAL A 530 -32.71 2.07 -30.90
N PRO A 531 -32.91 2.84 -31.99
CA PRO A 531 -33.27 2.27 -33.28
C PRO A 531 -32.35 1.10 -33.65
N GLU A 532 -32.87 0.06 -34.28
CA GLU A 532 -32.16 -1.21 -34.52
C GLU A 532 -30.76 -1.02 -35.15
N GLN A 533 -30.61 -0.02 -36.04
CA GLN A 533 -29.32 0.36 -36.65
C GLN A 533 -28.35 1.04 -35.65
N GLY A 534 -28.85 1.86 -34.72
CA GLY A 534 -28.05 2.46 -33.65
C GLY A 534 -27.60 1.42 -32.62
N MET A 535 -28.43 0.40 -32.37
CA MET A 535 -28.09 -0.73 -31.50
C MET A 535 -26.94 -1.57 -32.08
N GLN A 536 -26.93 -1.80 -33.40
CA GLN A 536 -25.84 -2.51 -34.07
C GLN A 536 -24.51 -1.74 -33.99
N TYR A 537 -24.53 -0.42 -34.24
CA TYR A 537 -23.34 0.42 -34.10
C TYR A 537 -22.82 0.44 -32.65
N HIS A 538 -23.72 0.52 -31.67
CA HIS A 538 -23.37 0.50 -30.25
C HIS A 538 -22.71 -0.81 -29.82
N VAL A 539 -23.31 -1.95 -30.18
CA VAL A 539 -22.76 -3.28 -29.89
C VAL A 539 -21.38 -3.44 -30.55
N ARG A 540 -21.22 -2.98 -31.79
CA ARG A 540 -19.93 -3.01 -32.49
C ARG A 540 -18.86 -2.22 -31.73
N ARG A 541 -19.15 -0.99 -31.29
CA ARG A 541 -18.18 -0.19 -30.52
C ARG A 541 -17.80 -0.83 -29.19
N LEU A 542 -18.74 -1.46 -28.48
CA LEU A 542 -18.41 -2.20 -27.26
C LEU A 542 -17.54 -3.44 -27.56
N ARG A 543 -17.75 -4.12 -28.68
CA ARG A 543 -16.86 -5.22 -29.11
C ARG A 543 -15.46 -4.72 -29.41
N GLU A 544 -15.32 -3.58 -30.06
CA GLU A 544 -14.02 -2.99 -30.45
C GLU A 544 -13.24 -2.37 -29.28
N LEU A 545 -13.92 -1.83 -28.26
CA LEU A 545 -13.28 -0.93 -27.26
C LEU A 545 -13.45 -1.34 -25.79
N ASP A 546 -14.42 -2.19 -25.42
CA ASP A 546 -14.70 -2.51 -24.01
C ASP A 546 -13.76 -3.58 -23.43
N VAL A 547 -12.53 -3.17 -23.14
CA VAL A 547 -11.50 -4.00 -22.47
C VAL A 547 -11.97 -4.47 -21.09
N ASP A 548 -12.64 -3.59 -20.34
CA ASP A 548 -12.98 -3.84 -18.94
C ASP A 548 -14.03 -4.94 -18.78
N TYR A 549 -14.95 -5.10 -19.74
CA TYR A 549 -15.85 -6.26 -19.77
C TYR A 549 -15.07 -7.60 -19.80
N ARG A 550 -14.02 -7.70 -20.62
CA ARG A 550 -13.19 -8.91 -20.72
C ARG A 550 -12.40 -9.15 -19.44
N VAL A 551 -11.82 -8.10 -18.88
CA VAL A 551 -11.12 -8.16 -17.58
C VAL A 551 -12.06 -8.64 -16.48
N ARG A 552 -13.27 -8.08 -16.40
CA ARG A 552 -14.26 -8.51 -15.42
C ARG A 552 -14.66 -9.98 -15.63
N ARG A 553 -14.94 -10.42 -16.86
CA ARG A 553 -15.24 -11.84 -17.16
C ARG A 553 -14.15 -12.78 -16.65
N LEU A 554 -12.89 -12.49 -16.97
CA LEU A 554 -11.75 -13.31 -16.56
C LEU A 554 -11.58 -13.34 -15.03
N ARG A 555 -11.73 -12.19 -14.36
CA ARG A 555 -11.69 -12.12 -12.89
C ARG A 555 -12.84 -12.90 -12.25
N PHE A 556 -14.04 -12.84 -12.82
CA PHE A 556 -15.17 -13.64 -12.35
C PHE A 556 -14.91 -15.14 -12.45
N VAL A 557 -14.30 -15.60 -13.56
CA VAL A 557 -13.88 -17.00 -13.71
C VAL A 557 -12.86 -17.38 -12.64
N LEU A 558 -11.85 -16.55 -12.38
CA LEU A 558 -10.86 -16.78 -11.31
C LEU A 558 -11.54 -16.89 -9.95
N MET A 559 -12.46 -15.97 -9.62
CA MET A 559 -13.23 -16.00 -8.38
C MET A 559 -14.00 -17.32 -8.22
N LYS A 560 -14.69 -17.79 -9.28
CA LYS A 560 -15.42 -19.07 -9.25
C LYS A 560 -14.48 -20.28 -9.11
N LEU A 561 -13.33 -20.28 -9.78
CA LEU A 561 -12.31 -21.31 -9.62
C LEU A 561 -11.73 -21.33 -8.21
N ASN A 562 -11.45 -20.17 -7.61
CA ASN A 562 -10.97 -20.06 -6.23
C ASN A 562 -11.98 -20.66 -5.24
N ARG A 563 -13.24 -20.26 -5.33
CA ARG A 563 -14.32 -20.80 -4.48
C ARG A 563 -14.52 -22.30 -4.68
N PHE A 564 -14.40 -22.79 -5.91
CA PHE A 564 -14.48 -24.22 -6.18
C PHE A 564 -13.38 -25.00 -5.45
N MET A 565 -12.14 -24.47 -5.45
CA MET A 565 -10.99 -25.09 -4.77
C MET A 565 -11.03 -24.99 -3.24
N GLN A 566 -11.84 -24.06 -2.67
CA GLN A 566 -12.03 -23.93 -1.22
C GLN A 566 -12.93 -25.03 -0.63
N LYS A 567 -13.68 -25.77 -1.45
CA LYS A 567 -14.51 -26.89 -0.99
C LYS A 567 -13.63 -28.08 -0.61
N ASP A 568 -14.05 -28.86 0.39
CA ASP A 568 -13.35 -30.06 0.83
C ASP A 568 -13.10 -31.04 -0.34
N ASN A 569 -11.94 -31.74 -0.29
CA ASN A 569 -11.60 -32.87 -1.17
C ASN A 569 -11.24 -32.55 -2.64
N GLN A 570 -10.64 -31.38 -2.92
CA GLN A 570 -10.22 -30.97 -4.29
C GLN A 570 -8.71 -31.08 -4.56
N ALA A 571 -7.94 -31.78 -3.71
CA ALA A 571 -6.48 -31.81 -3.79
C ALA A 571 -5.92 -32.32 -5.15
N HIS A 572 -6.64 -33.22 -5.81
CA HIS A 572 -6.27 -33.78 -7.12
C HIS A 572 -6.44 -32.80 -8.29
N LEU A 573 -7.14 -31.67 -8.09
CA LEU A 573 -7.41 -30.66 -9.14
C LEU A 573 -6.52 -29.42 -9.03
N VAL A 574 -5.59 -29.37 -8.07
CA VAL A 574 -4.69 -28.24 -7.85
C VAL A 574 -3.89 -27.91 -9.11
N GLU A 575 -3.25 -28.91 -9.73
CA GLU A 575 -2.36 -28.68 -10.88
C GLU A 575 -3.12 -28.28 -12.15
N PRO A 576 -4.24 -28.94 -12.54
CA PRO A 576 -5.08 -28.46 -13.64
C PRO A 576 -5.58 -27.02 -13.45
N VAL A 577 -6.06 -26.67 -12.25
CA VAL A 577 -6.57 -25.32 -11.96
C VAL A 577 -5.44 -24.29 -11.99
N LYS A 578 -4.25 -24.63 -11.48
CA LYS A 578 -3.06 -23.77 -11.54
C LYS A 578 -2.68 -23.43 -12.97
N LYS A 579 -2.71 -24.41 -13.88
CA LYS A 579 -2.44 -24.19 -15.31
C LYS A 579 -3.45 -23.24 -15.97
N ILE A 580 -4.75 -23.44 -15.70
CA ILE A 580 -5.83 -22.57 -16.21
C ILE A 580 -5.67 -21.14 -15.68
N LYS A 581 -5.45 -20.99 -14.36
CA LYS A 581 -5.22 -19.68 -13.73
C LYS A 581 -4.05 -18.94 -14.37
N LYS A 582 -2.92 -19.61 -14.61
CA LYS A 582 -1.75 -19.02 -15.27
C LYS A 582 -2.12 -18.43 -16.64
N GLN A 583 -2.87 -19.16 -17.46
CA GLN A 583 -3.33 -18.67 -18.76
C GLN A 583 -4.26 -17.45 -18.64
N ILE A 584 -5.21 -17.49 -17.69
CA ILE A 584 -6.09 -16.35 -17.42
C ILE A 584 -5.28 -15.10 -17.02
N TYR A 585 -4.24 -15.24 -16.20
CA TYR A 585 -3.40 -14.10 -15.82
C TYR A 585 -2.63 -13.50 -17.00
N THR A 586 -2.10 -14.35 -17.89
CA THR A 586 -1.46 -13.87 -19.13
C THR A 586 -2.43 -13.06 -19.99
N MET A 587 -3.69 -13.51 -20.12
CA MET A 587 -4.73 -12.74 -20.83
C MET A 587 -5.08 -11.44 -20.12
N LEU A 588 -5.23 -11.45 -18.80
CA LEU A 588 -5.50 -10.24 -18.01
C LEU A 588 -4.40 -9.19 -18.18
N GLU A 589 -3.14 -9.60 -18.29
CA GLU A 589 -2.03 -8.70 -18.60
C GLU A 589 -2.13 -8.14 -20.02
N ALA A 590 -2.42 -8.99 -21.02
CA ALA A 590 -2.61 -8.55 -22.40
C ALA A 590 -3.72 -7.50 -22.54
N TYR A 591 -4.87 -7.72 -21.89
CA TYR A 591 -5.97 -6.75 -21.86
C TYR A 591 -5.59 -5.46 -21.14
N ARG A 592 -4.95 -5.53 -19.96
CA ARG A 592 -4.54 -4.33 -19.22
C ARG A 592 -3.56 -3.46 -20.00
N ASN A 593 -2.66 -4.07 -20.77
CA ASN A 593 -1.73 -3.34 -21.62
C ASN A 593 -2.44 -2.52 -22.72
N ARG A 594 -3.72 -2.81 -23.03
CA ARG A 594 -4.52 -1.97 -23.96
C ARG A 594 -4.91 -0.62 -23.37
N TRP A 595 -4.87 -0.46 -22.05
CA TRP A 595 -5.05 0.85 -21.42
C TRP A 595 -3.74 1.61 -21.22
N ALA A 596 -2.58 1.03 -21.54
CA ALA A 596 -1.30 1.69 -21.37
C ALA A 596 -1.02 2.66 -22.54
N ALA A 597 -1.04 3.96 -22.25
CA ALA A 597 -0.92 5.02 -23.26
C ALA A 597 0.42 5.02 -24.03
N ASP A 598 1.48 4.45 -23.44
CA ASP A 598 2.82 4.33 -24.02
C ASP A 598 2.92 3.27 -25.13
N GLN A 599 1.92 2.38 -25.27
CA GLN A 599 1.87 1.36 -26.32
C GLN A 599 1.40 1.90 -27.68
N TYR A 600 0.89 3.13 -27.71
CA TYR A 600 0.25 3.72 -28.89
C TYR A 600 1.12 4.78 -29.55
N ASP A 601 1.06 4.85 -30.88
CA ASP A 601 1.82 5.81 -31.70
C ASP A 601 1.49 7.26 -31.31
N GLY A 602 2.54 8.10 -31.30
CA GLY A 602 2.51 9.56 -31.32
C GLY A 602 1.28 10.16 -31.98
N ALA A 603 1.13 9.80 -33.27
CA ALA A 603 0.21 10.41 -34.21
C ALA A 603 -1.28 10.26 -33.84
N ILE A 604 -1.64 9.24 -33.06
CA ILE A 604 -3.04 8.99 -32.64
C ILE A 604 -3.54 10.12 -31.74
N PHE A 605 -2.65 10.71 -30.93
CA PHE A 605 -3.01 11.75 -29.95
C PHE A 605 -2.78 13.17 -30.48
N GLU A 606 -2.02 13.36 -31.56
CA GLU A 606 -1.72 14.69 -32.13
C GLU A 606 -2.97 15.43 -32.62
N ARG A 607 -4.02 14.70 -33.00
CA ARG A 607 -5.31 15.29 -33.40
C ARG A 607 -6.16 15.77 -32.22
N LEU A 608 -5.80 15.37 -31.00
CA LEU A 608 -6.53 15.72 -29.78
C LEU A 608 -6.06 17.05 -29.15
N VAL A 609 -5.05 17.69 -29.75
CA VAL A 609 -4.37 18.88 -29.20
C VAL A 609 -5.23 20.15 -29.34
N THR A 610 -6.19 20.18 -30.27
CA THR A 610 -7.09 21.32 -30.47
C THR A 610 -8.29 21.29 -29.54
N GLN A 611 -8.52 22.38 -28.81
CA GLN A 611 -9.69 22.60 -27.96
C GLN A 611 -10.68 23.56 -28.66
N PRO A 612 -12.00 23.28 -28.64
CA PRO A 612 -12.64 22.06 -28.15
C PRO A 612 -12.36 20.86 -29.06
N ILE A 613 -12.31 19.66 -28.48
CA ILE A 613 -12.16 18.41 -29.25
C ILE A 613 -13.43 18.20 -30.09
N ASP A 614 -13.29 18.13 -31.41
CA ASP A 614 -14.42 17.97 -32.33
C ASP A 614 -14.79 16.49 -32.56
N ASP A 615 -15.96 16.27 -33.17
CA ASP A 615 -16.48 14.92 -33.44
C ASP A 615 -15.58 14.11 -34.38
N LEU A 616 -14.84 14.78 -35.28
CA LEU A 616 -13.95 14.14 -36.24
C LEU A 616 -12.70 13.61 -35.54
N ALA A 617 -12.11 14.41 -34.64
CA ALA A 617 -10.97 14.03 -33.81
C ALA A 617 -11.33 12.85 -32.91
N ILE A 618 -12.49 12.88 -32.24
CA ILE A 618 -12.98 11.76 -31.42
C ILE A 618 -13.14 10.50 -32.27
N THR A 619 -13.85 10.59 -33.39
CA THR A 619 -14.12 9.41 -34.24
C THR A 619 -12.82 8.81 -34.77
N SER A 620 -11.90 9.65 -35.28
CA SER A 620 -10.60 9.22 -35.78
C SER A 620 -9.73 8.58 -34.69
N PHE A 621 -9.77 9.11 -33.46
CA PHE A 621 -9.07 8.53 -32.32
C PHE A 621 -9.61 7.14 -31.99
N LEU A 622 -10.94 7.01 -31.87
CA LEU A 622 -11.59 5.75 -31.53
C LEU A 622 -11.35 4.68 -32.59
N ASP A 623 -11.41 5.03 -33.87
CA ASP A 623 -11.10 4.08 -34.95
C ASP A 623 -9.65 3.60 -34.92
N SER A 624 -8.71 4.52 -34.67
CA SER A 624 -7.27 4.17 -34.59
C SER A 624 -6.96 3.30 -33.37
N ILE A 625 -7.56 3.61 -32.22
CA ILE A 625 -7.39 2.81 -31.00
C ILE A 625 -8.09 1.45 -31.14
N ALA A 626 -9.29 1.37 -31.72
CA ALA A 626 -9.99 0.11 -31.96
C ALA A 626 -9.14 -0.86 -32.80
N GLU A 627 -8.57 -0.36 -33.91
CA GLU A 627 -7.68 -1.15 -34.78
C GLU A 627 -6.44 -1.65 -34.02
N LYS A 628 -5.83 -0.80 -33.19
CA LYS A 628 -4.63 -1.17 -32.41
C LYS A 628 -4.92 -2.06 -31.21
N MET A 629 -6.09 -1.90 -30.57
CA MET A 629 -6.50 -2.75 -29.47
C MET A 629 -6.70 -4.20 -29.93
N SER A 630 -7.25 -4.38 -31.14
CA SER A 630 -7.59 -5.67 -31.76
C SER A 630 -8.22 -6.65 -30.78
N LEU A 631 -9.30 -6.21 -30.10
CA LEU A 631 -9.93 -7.01 -29.06
C LEU A 631 -10.58 -8.29 -29.60
N GLU A 632 -10.93 -8.33 -30.88
CA GLU A 632 -11.49 -9.52 -31.52
C GLU A 632 -10.46 -10.65 -31.62
N ASP A 633 -9.20 -10.33 -31.96
CA ASP A 633 -8.11 -11.31 -31.98
C ASP A 633 -7.85 -11.86 -30.57
N LEU A 634 -7.84 -10.98 -29.56
CA LEU A 634 -7.70 -11.41 -28.16
C LEU A 634 -8.87 -12.25 -27.67
N ASP A 635 -10.09 -11.94 -28.10
CA ASP A 635 -11.28 -12.74 -27.80
C ASP A 635 -11.21 -14.13 -28.44
N TYR A 636 -10.63 -14.24 -29.64
CA TYR A 636 -10.38 -15.52 -30.30
C TYR A 636 -9.35 -16.35 -29.54
N ASP A 637 -8.20 -15.76 -29.17
CA ASP A 637 -7.16 -16.41 -28.36
C ASP A 637 -7.72 -16.87 -26.99
N GLN A 638 -8.59 -16.05 -26.42
CA GLN A 638 -9.30 -16.38 -25.19
C GLN A 638 -10.21 -17.60 -25.39
N ASP A 639 -11.07 -17.59 -26.40
CA ASP A 639 -11.98 -18.71 -26.68
C ASP A 639 -11.23 -20.00 -27.03
N GLU A 640 -10.12 -19.92 -27.77
CA GLU A 640 -9.26 -21.07 -28.07
C GLU A 640 -8.68 -21.68 -26.79
N THR A 641 -8.17 -20.84 -25.89
CA THR A 641 -7.61 -21.33 -24.63
C THR A 641 -8.67 -22.00 -23.75
N PHE A 642 -9.87 -21.41 -23.63
CA PHE A 642 -10.95 -22.00 -22.84
C PHE A 642 -11.53 -23.25 -23.49
N SER A 643 -11.63 -23.32 -24.82
CA SER A 643 -12.10 -24.51 -25.55
C SER A 643 -11.13 -25.68 -25.37
N MET A 644 -9.81 -25.42 -25.45
CA MET A 644 -8.77 -26.39 -25.12
C MET A 644 -8.87 -26.87 -23.66
N ALA A 645 -9.03 -25.96 -22.71
CA ALA A 645 -9.18 -26.32 -21.30
C ALA A 645 -10.42 -27.20 -21.06
N LEU A 646 -11.57 -26.83 -21.63
CA LEU A 646 -12.82 -27.59 -21.51
C LEU A 646 -12.78 -28.95 -22.23
N SER A 647 -11.97 -29.10 -23.27
CA SER A 647 -11.75 -30.36 -24.00
C SER A 647 -10.83 -31.32 -23.26
N VAL A 648 -9.85 -30.81 -22.50
CA VAL A 648 -8.89 -31.64 -21.75
C VAL A 648 -9.43 -32.02 -20.37
N LEU A 649 -10.24 -31.16 -19.76
CA LEU A 649 -10.83 -31.46 -18.45
C LEU A 649 -11.79 -32.66 -18.52
N PRO A 650 -11.72 -33.59 -17.56
CA PRO A 650 -12.68 -34.69 -17.49
C PRO A 650 -14.10 -34.16 -17.26
N GLN A 651 -15.12 -34.95 -17.61
CA GLN A 651 -16.53 -34.62 -17.37
C GLN A 651 -16.85 -34.65 -15.86
N ASN A 652 -16.42 -33.60 -15.15
CA ASN A 652 -16.55 -33.43 -13.72
C ASN A 652 -17.11 -32.03 -13.37
N GLN A 653 -17.30 -31.78 -12.08
CA GLN A 653 -17.85 -30.50 -11.60
C GLN A 653 -16.95 -29.29 -11.93
N LEU A 654 -15.63 -29.49 -12.08
CA LEU A 654 -14.70 -28.40 -12.45
C LEU A 654 -14.94 -27.94 -13.89
N ARG A 655 -15.13 -28.87 -14.84
CA ARG A 655 -15.45 -28.55 -16.23
C ARG A 655 -16.74 -27.73 -16.32
N LEU A 656 -17.78 -28.15 -15.60
CA LEU A 656 -19.06 -27.43 -15.53
C LEU A 656 -18.92 -26.05 -14.86
N ALA A 657 -18.18 -25.96 -13.76
CA ALA A 657 -17.94 -24.70 -13.07
C ALA A 657 -17.20 -23.69 -13.96
N LEU A 658 -16.16 -24.14 -14.68
CA LEU A 658 -15.42 -23.31 -15.62
C LEU A 658 -16.32 -22.83 -16.76
N PHE A 659 -17.08 -23.73 -17.37
CA PHE A 659 -17.99 -23.42 -18.46
C PHE A 659 -19.06 -22.41 -18.05
N ARG A 660 -19.79 -22.69 -16.95
CA ARG A 660 -20.86 -21.82 -16.44
C ARG A 660 -20.33 -20.46 -16.01
N ALA A 661 -19.12 -20.40 -15.44
CA ALA A 661 -18.50 -19.14 -15.08
C ALA A 661 -18.10 -18.31 -16.31
N TYR A 662 -17.52 -18.95 -17.32
CA TYR A 662 -17.02 -18.26 -18.51
C TYR A 662 -18.15 -17.79 -19.44
N VAL A 663 -19.05 -18.71 -19.78
CA VAL A 663 -20.15 -18.44 -20.72
C VAL A 663 -21.31 -17.73 -20.05
N GLY A 664 -21.64 -18.10 -18.81
CA GLY A 664 -22.72 -17.48 -18.04
C GLY A 664 -22.41 -16.08 -17.51
N TYR A 665 -21.19 -15.56 -17.73
CA TYR A 665 -20.78 -14.26 -17.19
C TYR A 665 -21.70 -13.11 -17.60
N ALA A 666 -22.27 -13.13 -18.81
CA ALA A 666 -23.16 -12.08 -19.30
C ALA A 666 -24.35 -11.83 -18.34
N PHE A 667 -24.93 -12.88 -17.76
CA PHE A 667 -26.02 -12.75 -16.78
C PHE A 667 -25.56 -12.05 -15.50
N TYR A 668 -24.36 -12.40 -15.01
CA TYR A 668 -23.79 -11.78 -13.82
C TYR A 668 -23.42 -10.31 -14.10
N ASP A 669 -22.82 -9.98 -15.24
CA ASP A 669 -22.44 -8.60 -15.56
C ASP A 669 -23.64 -7.65 -15.58
N VAL A 670 -24.81 -8.09 -16.08
CA VAL A 670 -26.05 -7.28 -16.07
C VAL A 670 -26.55 -7.03 -14.64
N LEU A 671 -26.42 -7.99 -13.73
CA LEU A 671 -26.80 -7.82 -12.33
C LEU A 671 -25.79 -6.96 -11.56
N MET A 672 -24.51 -7.12 -11.86
CA MET A 672 -23.41 -6.61 -11.04
C MET A 672 -23.00 -5.18 -11.42
N LEU A 673 -22.97 -4.86 -12.72
CA LEU A 673 -22.44 -3.58 -13.21
C LEU A 673 -23.24 -2.36 -12.71
N PRO A 674 -24.59 -2.35 -12.67
CA PRO A 674 -25.35 -1.20 -12.17
C PRO A 674 -25.19 -0.94 -10.68
N MET A 675 -24.86 -1.98 -9.90
CA MET A 675 -24.59 -1.85 -8.46
C MET A 675 -23.18 -1.33 -8.15
N SER A 676 -22.36 -1.14 -9.18
CA SER A 676 -20.94 -0.82 -9.02
C SER A 676 -20.68 0.68 -9.12
N ASN A 677 -20.18 1.27 -8.03
CA ASN A 677 -19.70 2.66 -8.00
C ASN A 677 -18.20 2.79 -8.32
N SER A 678 -17.50 1.66 -8.51
CA SER A 678 -16.05 1.62 -8.77
C SER A 678 -15.73 0.67 -9.92
N ALA A 679 -14.66 0.94 -10.66
CA ALA A 679 -14.27 0.21 -11.88
C ALA A 679 -13.89 -1.27 -11.61
N ASP A 680 -13.42 -1.61 -10.40
CA ASP A 680 -12.76 -2.91 -10.12
C ASP A 680 -13.40 -3.70 -8.96
N LEU A 681 -14.65 -4.13 -9.09
CA LEU A 681 -15.33 -4.91 -8.01
C LEU A 681 -14.92 -6.38 -7.91
N LEU A 682 -14.43 -6.99 -8.98
CA LEU A 682 -14.13 -8.44 -8.99
C LEU A 682 -12.76 -8.79 -8.36
N GLU A 683 -12.08 -7.81 -7.78
CA GLU A 683 -10.79 -7.96 -7.09
C GLU A 683 -10.86 -7.60 -5.59
N ILE A 684 -12.06 -7.49 -5.01
CA ILE A 684 -12.19 -7.16 -3.59
C ILE A 684 -12.38 -8.45 -2.78
N ASP A 685 -11.28 -9.18 -2.60
CA ASP A 685 -11.14 -9.92 -1.34
C ASP A 685 -11.26 -8.90 -0.19
N GLU A 686 -11.99 -9.26 0.86
CA GLU A 686 -12.19 -8.37 2.01
C GLU A 686 -10.83 -7.88 2.53
N ILE A 687 -10.62 -6.56 2.53
CA ILE A 687 -9.42 -5.99 3.13
C ILE A 687 -9.64 -5.93 4.63
N ARG A 688 -8.86 -6.72 5.37
CA ARG A 688 -8.86 -6.69 6.82
C ARG A 688 -7.98 -5.54 7.30
N VAL A 689 -8.39 -4.88 8.37
CA VAL A 689 -7.57 -3.85 9.02
C VAL A 689 -7.11 -4.38 10.37
N ALA A 690 -5.81 -4.27 10.63
CA ALA A 690 -5.20 -4.68 11.89
C ALA A 690 -4.28 -3.59 12.42
N ARG A 691 -4.01 -3.64 13.73
CA ARG A 691 -3.13 -2.70 14.43
C ARG A 691 -1.97 -3.45 15.09
N ILE A 692 -0.81 -2.78 15.09
CA ILE A 692 0.31 -3.07 15.99
C ILE A 692 0.47 -1.86 16.92
N SER A 693 0.12 -2.04 18.19
CA SER A 693 0.26 -1.04 19.25
C SER A 693 0.58 -1.71 20.58
N PRO A 694 1.08 -0.96 21.57
CA PRO A 694 1.22 -1.48 22.94
C PRO A 694 -0.09 -2.02 23.52
N LEU A 695 -1.24 -1.40 23.23
CA LEU A 695 -2.54 -1.87 23.72
C LEU A 695 -2.97 -3.22 23.13
N ASP A 696 -2.42 -3.63 21.98
CA ASP A 696 -2.76 -4.93 21.38
C ASP A 696 -1.96 -6.09 22.00
N CYS A 697 -1.08 -5.81 22.96
CA CYS A 697 -0.17 -6.77 23.59
C CYS A 697 -0.25 -6.72 25.13
N GLU A 698 -1.42 -6.39 25.71
CA GLU A 698 -1.63 -6.29 27.16
C GLU A 698 -1.20 -7.55 27.93
N THR A 699 -1.35 -8.74 27.34
CA THR A 699 -0.92 -10.01 27.95
C THR A 699 0.59 -10.12 28.17
N MET A 700 1.38 -9.23 27.56
CA MET A 700 2.84 -9.16 27.74
C MET A 700 3.25 -8.13 28.82
N GLN A 701 2.32 -7.32 29.31
CA GLN A 701 2.56 -6.17 30.18
C GLN A 701 2.07 -6.45 31.61
N ASP A 702 2.85 -6.00 32.61
CA ASP A 702 2.43 -5.99 34.01
C ASP A 702 1.87 -4.62 34.41
N GLU A 703 1.36 -4.47 35.64
CA GLU A 703 0.92 -3.16 36.18
C GLU A 703 2.01 -2.07 36.11
N SER A 704 3.29 -2.45 36.15
CA SER A 704 4.42 -1.53 36.01
C SER A 704 4.65 -1.04 34.57
N ASP A 705 4.03 -1.70 33.59
CA ASP A 705 4.28 -1.53 32.15
C ASP A 705 3.04 -0.97 31.42
N LYS A 706 2.04 -0.42 32.14
CA LYS A 706 0.80 0.18 31.58
C LYS A 706 1.07 1.31 30.55
N GLN A 707 2.25 1.93 30.61
CA GLN A 707 2.80 2.78 29.54
C GLN A 707 4.22 2.30 29.21
N PRO A 708 4.38 1.29 28.34
CA PRO A 708 5.67 0.64 28.15
C PRO A 708 6.63 1.50 27.32
N LEU A 709 6.11 2.47 26.55
CA LEU A 709 6.90 3.34 25.69
C LEU A 709 7.30 4.62 26.43
N LEU A 710 8.59 4.73 26.76
CA LEU A 710 9.16 5.88 27.44
C LEU A 710 9.27 7.10 26.52
N GLY A 711 9.30 6.89 25.20
CA GLY A 711 9.32 7.94 24.20
C GLY A 711 8.05 8.80 24.17
N THR A 712 6.94 8.32 24.73
CA THR A 712 5.65 9.06 24.80
C THR A 712 5.73 10.29 25.70
N GLN A 713 6.68 10.32 26.64
CA GLN A 713 6.95 11.48 27.48
C GLN A 713 7.38 12.69 26.66
N LEU A 714 7.28 13.90 27.23
CA LEU A 714 7.66 15.16 26.58
C LEU A 714 7.02 15.35 25.18
N TYR A 715 5.74 14.99 25.03
CA TYR A 715 5.00 15.05 23.75
C TYR A 715 5.65 14.22 22.63
N ASN A 716 5.94 12.95 22.92
CA ASN A 716 6.57 11.99 22.00
C ASN A 716 8.05 12.26 21.69
N PHE A 717 8.73 13.14 22.44
CA PHE A 717 10.17 13.40 22.30
C PHE A 717 11.02 12.69 23.38
N GLY A 718 10.41 11.99 24.33
CA GLY A 718 11.07 11.44 25.51
C GLY A 718 12.30 10.60 25.21
N ALA A 719 12.28 9.81 24.14
CA ALA A 719 13.39 8.92 23.82
C ALA A 719 14.64 9.68 23.33
N PHE A 720 14.52 10.91 22.85
CA PHE A 720 15.71 11.71 22.51
C PHE A 720 16.48 12.22 23.74
N PHE A 721 15.88 12.17 24.93
CA PHE A 721 16.49 12.68 26.16
C PHE A 721 17.22 11.61 26.99
N SER A 722 17.02 10.32 26.70
CA SER A 722 17.65 9.23 27.47
C SER A 722 17.97 8.05 26.58
N ARG A 723 19.21 7.55 26.65
CA ARG A 723 19.63 6.34 25.95
C ARG A 723 18.78 5.14 26.37
N LYS A 724 18.50 5.02 27.67
CA LYS A 724 17.64 3.99 28.23
C LYS A 724 16.24 4.00 27.60
N SER A 725 15.66 5.18 27.39
CA SER A 725 14.35 5.29 26.72
C SER A 725 14.39 4.83 25.26
N ARG A 726 15.47 5.14 24.52
CA ARG A 726 15.65 4.65 23.12
C ARG A 726 15.72 3.13 23.05
N GLU A 727 16.55 2.55 23.90
CA GLU A 727 16.74 1.10 23.99
C GLU A 727 15.44 0.39 24.39
N ASN A 728 14.74 0.90 25.41
CA ASN A 728 13.43 0.39 25.84
C ASN A 728 12.42 0.36 24.69
N ASP A 729 12.23 1.49 24.01
CA ASP A 729 11.22 1.61 22.96
C ASP A 729 11.55 0.72 21.76
N TYR A 730 12.83 0.56 21.41
CA TYR A 730 13.27 -0.35 20.35
C TYR A 730 12.94 -1.81 20.68
N ILE A 731 13.27 -2.27 21.90
CA ILE A 731 13.01 -3.64 22.37
C ILE A 731 11.51 -3.93 22.34
N TRP A 732 10.69 -3.05 22.90
CA TRP A 732 9.23 -3.20 22.89
C TRP A 732 8.66 -3.22 21.47
N GLY A 733 9.23 -2.42 20.55
CA GLY A 733 8.88 -2.45 19.13
C GLY A 733 9.03 -3.82 18.51
N ARG A 734 10.19 -4.46 18.72
CA ARG A 734 10.45 -5.83 18.23
C ARG A 734 9.51 -6.85 18.86
N LEU A 735 9.31 -6.80 20.18
CA LEU A 735 8.46 -7.75 20.92
C LEU A 735 6.99 -7.68 20.50
N HIS A 736 6.42 -6.46 20.42
CA HIS A 736 5.03 -6.28 20.01
C HIS A 736 4.82 -6.72 18.56
N ALA A 737 5.74 -6.40 17.65
CA ALA A 737 5.66 -6.87 16.28
C ALA A 737 5.69 -8.40 16.21
N ALA A 738 6.63 -9.05 16.90
CA ALA A 738 6.78 -10.50 16.91
C ALA A 738 5.50 -11.20 17.39
N ASN A 739 4.86 -10.68 18.45
CA ASN A 739 3.59 -11.21 18.93
C ASN A 739 2.46 -11.08 17.89
N ARG A 740 2.32 -9.88 17.31
CA ARG A 740 1.22 -9.56 16.39
C ARG A 740 1.36 -10.24 15.03
N VAL A 741 2.58 -10.34 14.49
CA VAL A 741 2.76 -11.00 13.18
C VAL A 741 2.48 -12.49 13.24
N VAL A 742 2.76 -13.15 14.37
CA VAL A 742 2.35 -14.54 14.60
C VAL A 742 0.83 -14.65 14.60
N ASP A 743 0.12 -13.74 15.29
CA ASP A 743 -1.36 -13.72 15.26
C ASP A 743 -1.88 -13.55 13.83
N PHE A 744 -1.26 -12.68 13.04
CA PHE A 744 -1.67 -12.45 11.65
C PHE A 744 -1.47 -13.67 10.77
N MET A 745 -0.37 -14.40 10.93
CA MET A 745 -0.11 -15.63 10.19
C MET A 745 -1.13 -16.73 10.55
N LEU A 746 -1.45 -16.89 11.83
CA LEU A 746 -2.42 -17.89 12.30
C LEU A 746 -3.84 -17.56 11.84
N ASP A 747 -4.25 -16.30 11.96
CA ASP A 747 -5.56 -15.84 11.44
C ASP A 747 -5.64 -15.97 9.91
N ALA A 748 -4.52 -15.77 9.19
CA ALA A 748 -4.47 -16.00 7.74
C ALA A 748 -4.55 -17.50 7.39
N ALA A 749 -4.07 -18.39 8.26
CA ALA A 749 -4.22 -19.83 8.11
C ALA A 749 -5.68 -20.29 8.31
N GLY A 750 -6.45 -19.61 9.16
CA GLY A 750 -7.86 -19.88 9.38
C GLY A 750 -8.08 -21.29 9.97
N ASP A 751 -8.94 -22.09 9.34
CA ASP A 751 -9.27 -23.45 9.77
C ASP A 751 -8.20 -24.50 9.45
N ASP A 752 -7.06 -24.11 8.86
CA ASP A 752 -5.92 -25.01 8.64
C ASP A 752 -5.08 -25.09 9.94
N PRO A 753 -5.27 -26.11 10.81
CA PRO A 753 -4.62 -26.14 12.11
C PRO A 753 -3.12 -26.44 11.97
N LEU A 754 -2.35 -25.89 12.90
CA LEU A 754 -0.99 -26.33 13.17
C LEU A 754 -0.96 -27.84 13.50
N PRO A 755 0.21 -28.50 13.34
CA PRO A 755 0.40 -29.87 13.80
C PRO A 755 -0.01 -30.02 15.28
N VAL A 756 -0.60 -31.16 15.65
CA VAL A 756 -1.15 -31.40 17.00
C VAL A 756 -0.06 -31.31 18.09
N ASP A 757 1.17 -31.59 17.70
CA ASP A 757 2.38 -31.56 18.52
C ASP A 757 3.12 -30.20 18.49
N PHE A 758 2.63 -29.21 17.76
CA PHE A 758 3.26 -27.89 17.70
C PHE A 758 2.91 -27.05 18.93
N ASP A 759 3.89 -26.83 19.79
CA ASP A 759 3.76 -25.97 20.98
C ASP A 759 3.86 -24.48 20.61
N LEU A 760 2.70 -23.85 20.39
CA LEU A 760 2.61 -22.43 20.03
C LEU A 760 3.06 -21.50 21.16
N GLU A 761 2.78 -21.83 22.42
CA GLU A 761 3.18 -20.99 23.55
C GLU A 761 4.70 -21.05 23.76
N GLY A 762 5.27 -22.25 23.73
CA GLY A 762 6.72 -22.45 23.75
C GLY A 762 7.42 -21.80 22.56
N PHE A 763 6.80 -21.82 21.38
CA PHE A 763 7.29 -21.07 20.21
C PHE A 763 7.36 -19.56 20.48
N ARG A 764 6.27 -18.95 20.99
CA ARG A 764 6.26 -17.51 21.33
C ARG A 764 7.32 -17.16 22.37
N ARG A 765 7.47 -17.99 23.41
CA ARG A 765 8.53 -17.80 24.43
C ARG A 765 9.92 -17.81 23.79
N ARG A 766 10.23 -18.80 22.95
CA ARG A 766 11.52 -18.86 22.23
C ARG A 766 11.72 -17.63 21.35
N LEU A 767 10.68 -17.17 20.66
CA LEU A 767 10.73 -15.97 19.81
C LEU A 767 11.13 -14.73 20.62
N PHE A 768 10.46 -14.48 21.75
CA PHE A 768 10.76 -13.33 22.61
C PHE A 768 12.14 -13.43 23.25
N LEU A 769 12.53 -14.61 23.72
CA LEU A 769 13.86 -14.83 24.31
C LEU A 769 14.99 -14.66 23.29
N THR A 770 14.79 -15.05 22.03
CA THR A 770 15.77 -14.80 20.95
C THR A 770 15.96 -13.31 20.71
N ILE A 771 14.87 -12.53 20.64
CA ILE A 771 14.94 -11.05 20.52
C ILE A 771 15.77 -10.47 21.67
N LEU A 772 15.44 -10.82 22.90
CA LEU A 772 16.11 -10.29 24.10
C LEU A 772 17.61 -10.68 24.16
N LYS A 773 17.96 -11.90 23.75
CA LYS A 773 19.35 -12.37 23.70
C LYS A 773 20.16 -11.63 22.64
N THR A 774 19.60 -11.44 21.44
CA THR A 774 20.25 -10.70 20.36
C THR A 774 20.46 -9.24 20.74
N GLU A 775 19.41 -8.59 21.26
CA GLU A 775 19.51 -7.16 21.57
C GLU A 775 20.44 -6.89 22.77
N LYS A 776 20.64 -7.85 23.68
CA LYS A 776 21.53 -7.67 24.85
C LYS A 776 22.92 -7.16 24.49
N SER A 777 23.50 -7.55 23.36
CA SER A 777 24.83 -7.06 22.93
C SER A 777 24.84 -5.63 22.40
N HIS A 778 23.68 -5.06 22.11
CA HIS A 778 23.52 -3.72 21.54
C HIS A 778 22.97 -2.68 22.54
N MET A 779 22.60 -3.13 23.75
CA MET A 779 21.93 -2.31 24.77
C MET A 779 22.90 -2.08 25.93
N GLU A 780 23.21 -0.82 26.20
CA GLU A 780 24.17 -0.40 27.23
C GLU A 780 23.46 -0.13 28.56
N GLU A 781 22.31 0.55 28.51
CA GLU A 781 21.61 1.09 29.70
C GLU A 781 20.35 0.28 30.08
N SER A 782 19.89 -0.64 29.22
CA SER A 782 18.66 -1.41 29.40
C SER A 782 18.87 -2.87 29.84
N SER A 783 20.06 -3.22 30.31
CA SER A 783 20.37 -4.59 30.78
C SER A 783 19.39 -5.10 31.85
N ALA A 784 18.98 -4.24 32.80
CA ALA A 784 18.02 -4.61 33.84
C ALA A 784 16.61 -4.90 33.30
N LEU A 785 16.18 -4.17 32.27
CA LEU A 785 14.91 -4.42 31.58
C LEU A 785 14.95 -5.79 30.88
N ILE A 786 16.04 -6.07 30.16
CA ILE A 786 16.23 -7.34 29.46
C ILE A 786 16.20 -8.51 30.46
N GLU A 787 16.91 -8.42 31.58
CA GLU A 787 16.89 -9.47 32.61
C GLU A 787 15.51 -9.67 33.24
N LYS A 788 14.76 -8.58 33.46
CA LYS A 788 13.36 -8.65 33.93
C LYS A 788 12.49 -9.41 32.91
N LEU A 789 12.59 -9.06 31.63
CA LEU A 789 11.79 -9.67 30.57
C LEU A 789 12.18 -11.13 30.29
N ILE A 790 13.48 -11.48 30.36
CA ILE A 790 13.94 -12.87 30.24
C ILE A 790 13.31 -13.72 31.33
N LYS A 791 13.39 -13.29 32.60
CA LYS A 791 12.77 -14.01 33.72
C LYS A 791 11.26 -14.16 33.55
N ARG A 792 10.59 -13.14 32.99
CA ARG A 792 9.15 -13.16 32.72
C ARG A 792 8.78 -14.21 31.68
N PHE A 793 9.53 -14.33 30.58
CA PHE A 793 9.20 -15.27 29.50
C PHE A 793 9.76 -16.68 29.71
N GLU A 794 10.69 -16.86 30.64
CA GLU A 794 11.17 -18.18 31.09
C GLU A 794 10.21 -18.87 32.08
N GLY A 795 9.53 -18.09 32.94
CA GLY A 795 8.43 -18.57 33.79
C GLY A 795 7.19 -18.88 32.96
#